data_AF-A1ZY16-F1
#
_entry.id   AF-A1ZY16-F1
#
_cell.length_a   1.000
_cell.length_b   1.000
_cell.length_c   1.000
_cell.angle_alpha   90.00
_cell.angle_beta   90.00
_cell.angle_gamma   90.00
#
_symmetry.space_group_name_H-M   'P 1'
#
loop_
_entity.id
_entity.type
_entity.pdbx_description
1 polymer ?
#
loop_
_entity_poly.entity_id
_entity_poly.type
_entity_poly.pdbx_seq_one_letter_code
_entity_poly.pdbx_strand_id
1 'polypeptide(L)'
;MFQAIFKFELKYRFNRPATYLYFVIFTLVGLLYGAIMGGAFGSEVAVTITGGGKNLANSPYNIMVITGAVGQLGIFVVAAFMGVPVYRDFEHKTFPLFFTKPISKWHYLGGRFFGSLLISALVLLSISLGLILSQWLPAVNTEKYGVFNLWYYLHPYFLVTLPFTVFTGSIFFATVSLTRNQLFIYLNAIVVLVLIFAASYLSGQIDNKTLSSLIDPTGLTAIAKSTELWTVTERNNQVIPLTSLIIINRLIWVGVGLIILLLTYVRFSFTFVGKGRIKQAPRKVSKTLTDTLTIQKIRLPKVRQDFSQTYQFGLLRMLIKKEFFQVLYNPIFLVITVVGLLFMVLGVTTSGKIFETPVLPVTYRILDILSGSFRMFILAIIVFYSGEMVWAERQYKVSLMYDALPIPNWLPFTAKFFAMIGIELFLLTVIMLMGMLVQAGNGYYHFEPLLYIKHLYGVQMLDLLLVTILTFTIHIVVNNKYFGFFAVVLVYFFFSTILPYLGVTHKLLLFKSAPMMLYSDLNGYGHFLQGWLAFKTYWLAFGLILLVFANGLWLRGTDSHWRARWRKTLHNFTPVAKLALGVATLAFVAMGGYIFYNTNILNDFVTQEEENTLRASYEKKYKKYDTMPQPKVIDVQLEVDLYPYKRILKAKGHYVLKNKTETAIQNIHINTSNDAVVQKMKFGKAFREIQNDQTLAYAIYKLNKPLEPQQTITLDFEISYAYKGFGNSSANNFLTYNGTFVNEQIFPKIGYQPLGELTSDDVRKKHGLEPHQRFPRINNLEARKNNALSNDADWINFEIKLSTAPDQIAIAPGYLQKEWKKNGRRYFHYKMDKPILNFYSILSARYAVKKDVWTSKEGKKVNLEIYYHPTHTYNLERMMQGMKKSLSYCSANFSPYQYRQMRILEFPRYAGFAQSFANTVPYSESIGFLADVDDKKDIDLVLYVTAHEVAHQWWGHQVVPAYVQGAHTVIESMAQYSALMTMEKALGKDKIKKFLRLEMNKYLKGRSAEIQKEMPLMLTEGQQYIHYNKGSVVLYALQDYIGEKQMNAALQKYVKQVAYKEAPYTTALEWVSFLREATPDSLQYLITDMFEKITLYENKVNSVSYQKKGDKYEVTLDIVAKKVQSDGYGVEKEVALNDYIDIGIFARKQTLSGKGSNTKVRRSNTNKVLYLKKHKITQTTQTIKVLVDDKPHSGGIDPYNKLIDRKPVDNTMLFDKTGKLKTVKK
;
A
#
# COMPACT_ATOMS: atom_id res chain seq x y z
N MET A 1 51.02 -18.36 -8.31
CA MET A 1 49.93 -18.50 -9.30
C MET A 1 48.63 -17.79 -8.90
N PHE A 2 48.13 -17.93 -7.66
CA PHE A 2 46.92 -17.21 -7.20
C PHE A 2 46.97 -15.70 -7.49
N GLN A 3 48.05 -15.02 -7.06
CA GLN A 3 48.22 -13.58 -7.24
C GLN A 3 48.20 -13.16 -8.72
N ALA A 4 48.72 -14.00 -9.62
CA ALA A 4 48.72 -13.73 -11.06
C ALA A 4 47.31 -13.81 -11.65
N ILE A 5 46.54 -14.83 -11.28
CA ILE A 5 45.13 -14.98 -11.72
C ILE A 5 44.25 -13.88 -11.12
N PHE A 6 44.47 -13.54 -9.86
CA PHE A 6 43.77 -12.44 -9.19
C PHE A 6 44.05 -11.09 -9.86
N LYS A 7 45.33 -10.74 -10.08
CA LYS A 7 45.74 -9.51 -10.79
C LYS A 7 45.22 -9.49 -12.23
N PHE A 8 45.19 -10.64 -12.91
CA PHE A 8 44.62 -10.76 -14.26
C PHE A 8 43.13 -10.41 -14.27
N GLU A 9 42.34 -10.94 -13.33
CA GLU A 9 40.91 -10.63 -13.28
C GLU A 9 40.66 -9.15 -12.96
N LEU A 10 41.44 -8.55 -12.05
CA LEU A 10 41.35 -7.11 -11.79
C LEU A 10 41.67 -6.28 -13.03
N LYS A 11 42.82 -6.54 -13.68
CA LYS A 11 43.23 -5.80 -14.89
C LYS A 11 42.22 -5.98 -16.03
N TYR A 12 41.69 -7.19 -16.20
CA TYR A 12 40.64 -7.46 -17.18
C TYR A 12 39.38 -6.62 -16.93
N ARG A 13 38.93 -6.51 -15.67
CA ARG A 13 37.72 -5.77 -15.31
C ARG A 13 37.91 -4.26 -15.35
N PHE A 14 39.04 -3.74 -14.91
CA PHE A 14 39.34 -2.30 -15.02
C PHE A 14 39.51 -1.86 -16.48
N ASN A 15 39.96 -2.74 -17.38
CA ASN A 15 40.03 -2.40 -18.81
C ASN A 15 38.69 -2.49 -19.55
N ARG A 16 37.59 -2.84 -18.87
CA ARG A 16 36.25 -2.97 -19.49
C ARG A 16 35.39 -1.75 -19.17
N PRO A 17 34.86 -1.04 -20.19
CA PRO A 17 33.97 0.09 -19.99
C PRO A 17 32.73 -0.23 -19.15
N ALA A 18 32.25 -1.48 -19.22
CA ALA A 18 31.09 -1.94 -18.44
C ALA A 18 31.27 -1.77 -16.93
N THR A 19 32.49 -1.93 -16.38
CA THR A 19 32.75 -1.79 -14.94
C THR A 19 32.49 -0.36 -14.47
N TYR A 20 33.02 0.62 -15.20
CA TYR A 20 32.81 2.04 -14.92
C TYR A 20 31.37 2.47 -15.16
N LEU A 21 30.72 1.93 -16.19
CA LEU A 21 29.31 2.18 -16.44
C LEU A 21 28.44 1.76 -15.25
N TYR A 22 28.63 0.54 -14.72
CA TYR A 22 27.90 0.11 -13.53
C TYR A 22 28.23 0.96 -12.30
N PHE A 23 29.50 1.33 -12.10
CA PHE A 23 29.91 2.23 -11.02
C PHE A 23 29.19 3.58 -11.09
N VAL A 24 29.19 4.22 -12.26
CA VAL A 24 28.52 5.51 -12.48
C VAL A 24 27.02 5.37 -12.24
N ILE A 25 26.39 4.30 -12.73
CA ILE A 25 24.96 4.12 -12.55
C ILE A 25 24.59 3.96 -11.08
N PHE A 26 25.29 3.11 -10.32
CA PHE A 26 24.99 2.96 -8.89
C PHE A 26 25.30 4.23 -8.09
N THR A 27 26.31 5.00 -8.50
CA THR A 27 26.56 6.35 -7.96
C THR A 27 25.39 7.28 -8.25
N LEU A 28 24.91 7.33 -9.49
CA LEU A 28 23.77 8.18 -9.89
C LEU A 28 22.48 7.77 -9.18
N VAL A 29 22.23 6.46 -9.03
CA VAL A 29 21.09 5.96 -8.27
C VAL A 29 21.19 6.37 -6.81
N GLY A 30 22.35 6.17 -6.16
CA GLY A 30 22.58 6.64 -4.79
C GLY A 30 22.40 8.15 -4.64
N LEU A 31 22.93 8.93 -5.60
CA LEU A 31 22.80 10.38 -5.65
C LEU A 31 21.35 10.84 -5.79
N LEU A 32 20.58 10.20 -6.67
CA LEU A 32 19.15 10.48 -6.86
C LEU A 32 18.35 10.18 -5.59
N TYR A 33 18.56 9.03 -4.96
CA TYR A 33 17.89 8.70 -3.69
C TYR A 33 18.27 9.69 -2.59
N GLY A 34 19.54 10.06 -2.48
CA GLY A 34 19.97 11.07 -1.52
C GLY A 34 19.35 12.44 -1.77
N ALA A 35 19.25 12.86 -3.04
CA ALA A 35 18.60 14.11 -3.44
C ALA A 35 17.10 14.13 -3.10
N ILE A 36 16.41 13.01 -3.35
CA ILE A 36 15.02 12.82 -2.97
C ILE A 36 14.86 12.99 -1.46
N MET A 37 15.72 12.32 -0.67
CA MET A 37 15.65 12.40 0.80
C MET A 37 15.91 13.80 1.34
N GLY A 38 16.84 14.53 0.74
CA GLY A 38 17.08 15.91 1.11
C GLY A 38 16.03 16.90 0.54
N GLY A 39 15.01 16.42 -0.18
CA GLY A 39 13.84 17.20 -0.58
C GLY A 39 13.91 17.88 -1.94
N ALA A 40 14.88 17.53 -2.81
CA ALA A 40 15.02 18.14 -4.14
C ALA A 40 13.81 17.99 -5.07
N PHE A 41 12.97 16.98 -4.82
CA PHE A 41 11.78 16.67 -5.61
C PHE A 41 10.48 16.78 -4.80
N GLY A 42 10.51 17.55 -3.71
CA GLY A 42 9.39 17.67 -2.76
C GLY A 42 9.51 16.72 -1.57
N SER A 43 9.13 17.21 -0.39
CA SER A 43 9.25 16.49 0.87
C SER A 43 8.32 15.28 1.01
N GLU A 44 7.15 15.35 0.38
CA GLU A 44 6.14 14.28 0.38
C GLU A 44 6.64 13.02 -0.32
N VAL A 45 7.54 13.17 -1.29
CA VAL A 45 8.20 12.08 -1.99
C VAL A 45 9.16 11.33 -1.05
N ALA A 46 9.95 12.06 -0.25
CA ALA A 46 10.85 11.46 0.73
C ALA A 46 10.09 10.66 1.81
N VAL A 47 8.97 11.19 2.29
CA VAL A 47 8.07 10.55 3.26
C VAL A 47 7.56 9.19 2.76
N THR A 48 7.28 9.08 1.46
CA THR A 48 6.79 7.84 0.82
C THR A 48 7.86 6.73 0.77
N ILE A 49 9.15 7.08 0.69
CA ILE A 49 10.26 6.11 0.54
C ILE A 49 10.69 5.51 1.87
N THR A 50 10.74 6.31 2.96
CA THR A 50 11.27 5.85 4.27
C THR A 50 10.20 5.55 5.31
N GLY A 51 8.92 5.64 4.95
CA GLY A 51 7.80 5.29 5.83
C GLY A 51 7.40 6.38 6.83
N GLY A 52 7.54 7.64 6.43
CA GLY A 52 7.16 8.80 7.25
C GLY A 52 8.07 9.08 8.45
N GLY A 53 8.08 10.34 8.88
CA GLY A 53 8.87 10.86 9.99
C GLY A 53 9.78 12.03 9.62
N LYS A 54 10.09 12.91 10.58
CA LYS A 54 11.11 13.98 10.48
C LYS A 54 12.55 13.40 10.53
N ASN A 55 12.77 12.31 9.79
CA ASN A 55 14.07 11.66 9.73
C ASN A 55 15.00 12.50 8.85
N LEU A 56 16.23 12.72 9.31
CA LEU A 56 17.27 13.37 8.53
C LEU A 56 17.62 12.51 7.30
N ALA A 57 17.91 13.16 6.19
CA ALA A 57 18.26 12.50 4.93
C ALA A 57 19.53 11.63 5.05
N ASN A 58 20.50 12.04 5.87
CA ASN A 58 21.69 11.26 6.21
C ASN A 58 21.59 10.48 7.53
N SER A 59 20.38 10.27 8.06
CA SER A 59 20.21 9.45 9.27
C SER A 59 20.72 8.02 9.04
N PRO A 60 21.29 7.35 10.07
CA PRO A 60 21.76 5.97 9.97
C PRO A 60 20.67 5.02 9.49
N TYR A 61 19.42 5.23 9.91
CA TYR A 61 18.28 4.45 9.47
C TYR A 61 17.98 4.62 7.97
N ASN A 62 17.87 5.87 7.48
CA ASN A 62 17.56 6.12 6.08
C ASN A 62 18.67 5.61 5.16
N ILE A 63 19.94 5.86 5.51
CA ILE A 63 21.09 5.36 4.74
C ILE A 63 21.11 3.82 4.73
N MET A 64 20.76 3.15 5.84
CA MET A 64 20.62 1.70 5.87
C MET A 64 19.54 1.17 4.94
N VAL A 65 18.33 1.72 5.02
CA VAL A 65 17.18 1.28 4.19
C VAL A 65 17.50 1.46 2.71
N ILE A 66 18.02 2.61 2.32
CA ILE A 66 18.33 2.93 0.92
C ILE A 66 19.50 2.06 0.42
N THR A 67 20.59 1.97 1.18
CA THR A 67 21.76 1.15 0.79
C THR A 67 21.38 -0.31 0.62
N GLY A 68 20.52 -0.85 1.49
CA GLY A 68 20.01 -2.21 1.35
C GLY A 68 19.07 -2.38 0.16
N ALA A 69 18.12 -1.46 -0.05
CA ALA A 69 17.18 -1.52 -1.17
C ALA A 69 17.89 -1.41 -2.54
N VAL A 70 18.83 -0.48 -2.70
CA VAL A 70 19.66 -0.36 -3.91
C VAL A 70 20.63 -1.54 -4.02
N GLY A 71 21.15 -2.03 -2.89
CA GLY A 71 22.00 -3.23 -2.83
C GLY A 71 21.33 -4.49 -3.36
N GLN A 72 20.00 -4.65 -3.17
CA GLN A 72 19.23 -5.73 -3.77
C GLN A 72 19.26 -5.72 -5.30
N LEU A 73 19.20 -4.53 -5.92
CA LEU A 73 19.34 -4.38 -7.38
C LEU A 73 20.75 -4.77 -7.86
N GLY A 74 21.73 -4.72 -6.97
CA GLY A 74 23.09 -5.19 -7.19
C GLY A 74 23.18 -6.66 -7.61
N ILE A 75 22.16 -7.49 -7.34
CA ILE A 75 22.16 -8.92 -7.69
C ILE A 75 22.47 -9.19 -9.17
N PHE A 76 21.98 -8.34 -10.08
CA PHE A 76 22.23 -8.49 -11.52
C PHE A 76 23.69 -8.20 -11.90
N VAL A 77 24.33 -7.24 -11.22
CA VAL A 77 25.75 -6.94 -11.42
C VAL A 77 26.62 -8.02 -10.79
N VAL A 78 26.27 -8.50 -9.60
CA VAL A 78 26.96 -9.63 -8.98
C VAL A 78 26.88 -10.88 -9.88
N ALA A 79 25.74 -11.14 -10.51
CA ALA A 79 25.60 -12.20 -11.51
C ALA A 79 26.55 -12.03 -12.72
N ALA A 80 26.63 -10.81 -13.27
CA ALA A 80 27.50 -10.49 -14.42
C ALA A 80 29.00 -10.56 -14.08
N PHE A 81 29.39 -10.25 -12.84
CA PHE A 81 30.79 -10.24 -12.43
C PHE A 81 31.26 -11.57 -11.87
N MET A 82 30.45 -12.25 -11.06
CA MET A 82 30.83 -13.48 -10.38
C MET A 82 30.65 -14.73 -11.26
N GLY A 83 29.69 -14.73 -12.19
CA GLY A 83 29.44 -15.89 -13.05
C GLY A 83 30.33 -15.97 -14.29
N VAL A 84 30.78 -14.85 -14.84
CA VAL A 84 31.55 -14.81 -16.11
C VAL A 84 33.00 -15.33 -16.03
N PRO A 85 33.79 -15.15 -14.95
CA PRO A 85 35.22 -15.46 -14.97
C PRO A 85 35.53 -16.90 -15.35
N VAL A 86 34.82 -17.87 -14.77
CA VAL A 86 35.04 -19.29 -15.11
C VAL A 86 34.35 -19.64 -16.43
N TYR A 87 33.16 -19.09 -16.69
CA TYR A 87 32.44 -19.31 -17.96
C TYR A 87 33.26 -18.88 -19.19
N ARG A 88 33.93 -17.72 -19.09
CA ARG A 88 34.77 -17.13 -20.15
C ARG A 88 35.81 -18.11 -20.68
N ASP A 89 36.39 -18.91 -19.79
CA ASP A 89 37.41 -19.90 -20.18
C ASP A 89 36.81 -21.04 -21.01
N PHE A 90 35.56 -21.43 -20.72
CA PHE A 90 34.83 -22.43 -21.49
C PHE A 90 34.28 -21.85 -22.80
N GLU A 91 33.71 -20.64 -22.75
CA GLU A 91 33.11 -19.95 -23.89
C GLU A 91 34.14 -19.68 -25.00
N HIS A 92 35.32 -19.20 -24.63
CA HIS A 92 36.42 -18.93 -25.56
C HIS A 92 37.34 -20.14 -25.79
N LYS A 93 37.00 -21.31 -25.24
CA LYS A 93 37.80 -22.54 -25.35
C LYS A 93 39.26 -22.38 -24.89
N THR A 94 39.53 -21.48 -23.95
CA THR A 94 40.88 -21.24 -23.39
C THR A 94 41.15 -22.10 -22.15
N PHE A 95 40.13 -22.74 -21.57
CA PHE A 95 40.28 -23.64 -20.42
C PHE A 95 41.35 -24.75 -20.60
N PRO A 96 41.60 -25.34 -21.80
CA PRO A 96 42.68 -26.32 -21.98
C PRO A 96 44.05 -25.78 -21.59
N LEU A 97 44.32 -24.49 -21.86
CA LEU A 97 45.60 -23.84 -21.56
C LEU A 97 45.82 -23.63 -20.06
N PHE A 98 44.75 -23.51 -19.29
CA PHE A 98 44.82 -23.39 -17.83
C PHE A 98 44.87 -24.75 -17.15
N PHE A 99 44.18 -25.75 -17.70
CA PHE A 99 44.00 -27.07 -17.09
C PHE A 99 45.24 -27.97 -17.27
N THR A 100 46.09 -27.68 -18.25
CA THR A 100 47.36 -28.39 -18.49
C THR A 100 48.55 -27.81 -17.72
N LYS A 101 48.39 -26.64 -17.09
CA LYS A 101 49.43 -26.03 -16.24
C LYS A 101 49.37 -26.59 -14.81
N PRO A 102 50.48 -26.59 -14.05
CA PRO A 102 50.51 -27.03 -12.65
C PRO A 102 49.85 -25.98 -11.72
N ILE A 103 48.56 -25.74 -11.90
CA ILE A 103 47.76 -24.78 -11.13
C ILE A 103 46.85 -25.55 -10.18
N SER A 104 46.95 -25.29 -8.87
CA SER A 104 46.05 -25.90 -7.88
C SER A 104 44.62 -25.37 -8.02
N LYS A 105 43.63 -26.15 -7.55
CA LYS A 105 42.21 -25.73 -7.54
C LYS A 105 42.02 -24.40 -6.79
N TRP A 106 42.72 -24.22 -5.67
CA TRP A 106 42.67 -22.99 -4.87
C TRP A 106 43.21 -21.79 -5.65
N HIS A 107 44.34 -21.94 -6.34
CA HIS A 107 44.92 -20.86 -7.13
C HIS A 107 43.99 -20.44 -8.28
N TYR A 108 43.35 -21.40 -8.95
CA TYR A 108 42.44 -21.13 -10.06
C TYR A 108 41.09 -20.56 -9.61
N LEU A 109 40.36 -21.26 -8.74
CA LEU A 109 39.03 -20.85 -8.29
C LEU A 109 39.10 -19.64 -7.36
N GLY A 110 40.01 -19.66 -6.38
CA GLY A 110 40.17 -18.57 -5.43
C GLY A 110 40.57 -17.27 -6.12
N GLY A 111 41.56 -17.32 -7.03
CA GLY A 111 42.02 -16.12 -7.75
C GLY A 111 40.90 -15.45 -8.56
N ARG A 112 40.05 -16.25 -9.23
CA ARG A 112 38.90 -15.74 -10.01
C ARG A 112 37.76 -15.25 -9.11
N PHE A 113 37.45 -15.97 -8.04
CA PHE A 113 36.39 -15.61 -7.10
C PHE A 113 36.72 -14.31 -6.37
N PHE A 114 37.87 -14.22 -5.71
CA PHE A 114 38.24 -13.02 -4.94
C PHE A 114 38.46 -11.81 -5.85
N GLY A 115 39.01 -11.99 -7.05
CA GLY A 115 39.17 -10.91 -8.03
C GLY A 115 37.81 -10.31 -8.45
N SER A 116 36.83 -11.17 -8.70
CA SER A 116 35.49 -10.75 -9.11
C SER A 116 34.67 -10.20 -7.94
N LEU A 117 34.85 -10.76 -6.74
CA LEU A 117 34.22 -10.29 -5.51
C LEU A 117 34.68 -8.88 -5.18
N LEU A 118 35.99 -8.60 -5.27
CA LEU A 118 36.54 -7.27 -5.00
C LEU A 118 35.97 -6.22 -5.97
N ILE A 119 35.89 -6.52 -7.27
CA ILE A 119 35.30 -5.60 -8.25
C ILE A 119 33.80 -5.38 -7.98
N SER A 120 33.06 -6.44 -7.65
CA SER A 120 31.64 -6.34 -7.30
C SER A 120 31.43 -5.49 -6.05
N ALA A 121 32.25 -5.71 -5.02
CA ALA A 121 32.26 -4.93 -3.79
C ALA A 121 32.54 -3.44 -4.04
N LEU A 122 33.58 -3.12 -4.83
CA LEU A 122 33.92 -1.74 -5.20
C LEU A 122 32.81 -1.05 -5.99
N VAL A 123 32.18 -1.74 -6.94
CA VAL A 123 31.05 -1.18 -7.70
C VAL A 123 29.84 -0.92 -6.80
N LEU A 124 29.53 -1.81 -5.85
CA LEU A 124 28.40 -1.59 -4.94
C LEU A 124 28.69 -0.57 -3.84
N LEU A 125 29.96 -0.34 -3.48
CA LEU A 125 30.37 0.74 -2.58
C LEU A 125 30.04 2.13 -3.17
N SER A 126 29.95 2.23 -4.51
CA SER A 126 29.56 3.47 -5.20
C SER A 126 28.15 3.96 -4.84
N ILE A 127 27.28 3.10 -4.30
CA ILE A 127 25.97 3.50 -3.75
C ILE A 127 26.17 4.48 -2.60
N SER A 128 27.05 4.13 -1.65
CA SER A 128 27.40 4.98 -0.52
C SER A 128 28.04 6.29 -0.99
N LEU A 129 28.90 6.24 -2.03
CA LEU A 129 29.48 7.44 -2.64
C LEU A 129 28.41 8.37 -3.21
N GLY A 130 27.43 7.83 -3.95
CA GLY A 130 26.30 8.61 -4.48
C GLY A 130 25.49 9.29 -3.37
N LEU A 131 25.20 8.57 -2.28
CA LEU A 131 24.49 9.13 -1.13
C LEU A 131 25.28 10.24 -0.43
N ILE A 132 26.59 10.11 -0.33
CA ILE A 132 27.47 11.18 0.19
C ILE A 132 27.42 12.40 -0.73
N LEU A 133 27.58 12.21 -2.04
CA LEU A 133 27.59 13.29 -3.04
C LEU A 133 26.27 14.06 -3.10
N SER A 134 25.15 13.41 -2.76
CA SER A 134 23.82 14.03 -2.81
C SER A 134 23.68 15.27 -1.93
N GLN A 135 24.45 15.38 -0.85
CA GLN A 135 24.37 16.49 0.11
C GLN A 135 24.77 17.84 -0.49
N TRP A 136 25.57 17.82 -1.55
CA TRP A 136 26.09 19.02 -2.21
C TRP A 136 25.32 19.39 -3.48
N LEU A 137 24.16 18.77 -3.72
CA LEU A 137 23.33 19.14 -4.87
C LEU A 137 22.59 20.45 -4.60
N PRO A 138 22.55 21.40 -5.57
CA PRO A 138 21.95 22.72 -5.38
C PRO A 138 20.46 22.71 -5.02
N ALA A 139 19.72 21.68 -5.42
CA ALA A 139 18.27 21.61 -5.26
C ALA A 139 17.84 21.08 -3.87
N VAL A 140 18.77 20.74 -2.99
CA VAL A 140 18.48 19.99 -1.77
C VAL A 140 18.37 20.90 -0.54
N ASN A 141 17.43 20.62 0.37
CA ASN A 141 17.29 21.38 1.62
C ASN A 141 18.37 20.93 2.63
N THR A 142 19.32 21.83 2.93
CA THR A 142 20.44 21.56 3.84
C THR A 142 20.00 21.26 5.27
N GLU A 143 18.84 21.78 5.72
CA GLU A 143 18.29 21.51 7.07
C GLU A 143 17.87 20.05 7.26
N LYS A 144 17.73 19.28 6.17
CA LYS A 144 17.42 17.85 6.23
C LYS A 144 18.65 16.98 6.46
N TYR A 145 19.86 17.53 6.39
CA TYR A 145 21.08 16.80 6.70
C TYR A 145 21.58 17.17 8.09
N GLY A 146 21.80 16.13 8.92
CA GLY A 146 22.53 16.27 10.17
C GLY A 146 24.04 16.30 9.95
N VAL A 147 24.78 16.19 11.05
CA VAL A 147 26.24 16.11 11.02
C VAL A 147 26.71 14.95 10.15
N PHE A 148 27.65 15.23 9.25
CA PHE A 148 28.24 14.20 8.40
C PHE A 148 29.00 13.18 9.27
N ASN A 149 28.66 11.91 9.13
CA ASN A 149 29.38 10.81 9.75
C ASN A 149 29.62 9.70 8.71
N LEU A 150 30.89 9.47 8.36
CA LEU A 150 31.28 8.47 7.35
C LEU A 150 30.81 7.05 7.74
N TRP A 151 30.76 6.74 9.04
CA TRP A 151 30.33 5.43 9.50
C TRP A 151 28.86 5.13 9.16
N TYR A 152 27.99 6.14 9.07
CA TYR A 152 26.59 5.94 8.69
C TYR A 152 26.44 5.37 7.27
N TYR A 153 27.44 5.60 6.40
CA TYR A 153 27.48 5.11 5.02
C TYR A 153 28.20 3.78 4.86
N LEU A 154 29.21 3.52 5.70
CA LEU A 154 30.00 2.29 5.66
C LEU A 154 29.34 1.15 6.46
N HIS A 155 28.72 1.46 7.59
CA HIS A 155 28.01 0.49 8.42
C HIS A 155 26.99 -0.37 7.64
N PRO A 156 26.04 0.23 6.87
CA PRO A 156 25.08 -0.56 6.11
C PRO A 156 25.71 -1.34 4.95
N TYR A 157 26.79 -0.82 4.36
CA TYR A 157 27.53 -1.55 3.34
C TYR A 157 28.12 -2.85 3.90
N PHE A 158 28.77 -2.81 5.07
CA PHE A 158 29.32 -4.01 5.71
C PHE A 158 28.25 -4.91 6.32
N LEU A 159 27.16 -4.35 6.84
CA LEU A 159 26.11 -5.13 7.49
C LEU A 159 25.16 -5.79 6.49
N VAL A 160 24.91 -5.19 5.33
CA VAL A 160 23.88 -5.66 4.36
C VAL A 160 24.50 -5.96 3.00
N THR A 161 25.07 -4.97 2.33
CA THR A 161 25.47 -5.08 0.91
C THR A 161 26.57 -6.12 0.69
N LEU A 162 27.62 -6.10 1.51
CA LEU A 162 28.76 -7.00 1.36
C LEU A 162 28.40 -8.47 1.69
N PRO A 163 27.75 -8.80 2.84
CA PRO A 163 27.29 -10.16 3.12
C PRO A 163 26.35 -10.71 2.04
N PHE A 164 25.43 -9.88 1.55
CA PHE A 164 24.53 -10.25 0.46
C PHE A 164 25.29 -10.54 -0.85
N THR A 165 26.31 -9.74 -1.15
CA THR A 165 27.20 -9.93 -2.32
C THR A 165 28.04 -11.21 -2.19
N VAL A 166 28.54 -11.52 -1.00
CA VAL A 166 29.27 -12.77 -0.74
C VAL A 166 28.37 -13.98 -0.95
N PHE A 167 27.16 -13.97 -0.39
CA PHE A 167 26.20 -15.05 -0.54
C PHE A 167 25.79 -15.26 -2.02
N THR A 168 25.28 -14.22 -2.67
CA THR A 168 24.82 -14.29 -4.07
C THR A 168 25.97 -14.57 -5.04
N GLY A 169 27.12 -13.93 -4.83
CA GLY A 169 28.33 -14.16 -5.61
C GLY A 169 28.85 -15.60 -5.49
N SER A 170 28.75 -16.20 -4.31
CA SER A 170 29.10 -17.61 -4.08
C SER A 170 28.19 -18.54 -4.89
N ILE A 171 26.87 -18.32 -4.86
CA ILE A 171 25.91 -19.11 -5.66
C ILE A 171 26.19 -19.00 -7.15
N PHE A 172 26.36 -17.77 -7.66
CA PHE A 172 26.58 -17.54 -9.09
C PHE A 172 27.90 -18.14 -9.57
N PHE A 173 28.99 -17.93 -8.82
CA PHE A 173 30.29 -18.49 -9.13
C PHE A 173 30.29 -20.03 -9.08
N ALA A 174 29.70 -20.61 -8.03
CA ALA A 174 29.60 -22.06 -7.85
C ALA A 174 28.86 -22.72 -8.99
N THR A 175 27.71 -22.16 -9.35
CA THR A 175 26.82 -22.78 -10.32
C THR A 175 27.46 -22.82 -11.69
N VAL A 176 28.12 -21.75 -12.13
CA VAL A 176 28.86 -21.75 -13.39
C VAL A 176 30.05 -22.70 -13.33
N SER A 177 30.80 -22.68 -12.22
CA SER A 177 31.99 -23.52 -12.07
C SER A 177 31.66 -25.01 -12.16
N LEU A 178 30.47 -25.42 -11.73
CA LEU A 178 30.01 -26.81 -11.74
C LEU A 178 29.23 -27.18 -13.00
N THR A 179 28.31 -26.34 -13.46
CA THR A 179 27.42 -26.64 -14.59
C THR A 179 28.03 -26.28 -15.95
N ARG A 180 29.00 -25.35 -15.97
CA ARG A 180 29.58 -24.75 -17.19
C ARG A 180 28.52 -24.12 -18.09
N ASN A 181 27.34 -23.80 -17.53
CA ASN A 181 26.22 -23.25 -18.26
C ASN A 181 25.76 -21.95 -17.62
N GLN A 182 25.75 -20.90 -18.42
CA GLN A 182 25.41 -19.56 -17.98
C GLN A 182 23.94 -19.38 -17.61
N LEU A 183 23.04 -20.19 -18.18
CA LEU A 183 21.59 -20.09 -17.96
C LEU A 183 21.22 -20.23 -16.47
N PHE A 184 21.99 -21.01 -15.71
CA PHE A 184 21.72 -21.22 -14.29
C PHE A 184 22.07 -20.01 -13.41
N ILE A 185 22.90 -19.06 -13.87
CA ILE A 185 23.15 -17.81 -13.13
C ILE A 185 21.82 -17.04 -12.97
N TYR A 186 21.07 -16.93 -14.08
CA TYR A 186 19.80 -16.23 -14.11
C TYR A 186 18.74 -16.92 -13.24
N LEU A 187 18.68 -18.25 -13.31
CA LEU A 187 17.80 -19.04 -12.46
C LEU A 187 18.05 -18.74 -10.98
N ASN A 188 19.32 -18.73 -10.55
CA ASN A 188 19.67 -18.43 -9.18
C ASN A 188 19.30 -16.99 -8.76
N ALA A 189 19.48 -16.01 -9.66
CA ALA A 189 19.12 -14.63 -9.35
C ALA A 189 17.62 -14.49 -9.10
N ILE A 190 16.81 -15.19 -9.89
CA ILE A 190 15.36 -15.24 -9.70
C ILE A 190 15.01 -15.95 -8.39
N VAL A 191 15.63 -17.10 -8.08
CA VAL A 191 15.40 -17.81 -6.81
C VAL A 191 15.73 -16.94 -5.59
N VAL A 192 16.81 -16.16 -5.65
CA VAL A 192 17.15 -15.23 -4.55
C VAL A 192 16.14 -14.09 -4.45
N LEU A 193 15.72 -13.48 -5.57
CA LEU A 193 14.67 -12.45 -5.56
C LEU A 193 13.37 -12.99 -4.96
N VAL A 194 13.02 -14.22 -5.31
CA VAL A 194 11.89 -14.96 -4.74
C VAL A 194 12.06 -15.10 -3.23
N LEU A 195 13.22 -15.53 -2.73
CA LEU A 195 13.46 -15.62 -1.28
C LEU A 195 13.29 -14.27 -0.57
N ILE A 196 13.80 -13.19 -1.16
CA ILE A 196 13.65 -11.81 -0.63
C ILE A 196 12.17 -11.42 -0.55
N PHE A 197 11.41 -11.67 -1.62
CA PHE A 197 9.98 -11.34 -1.65
C PHE A 197 9.17 -12.22 -0.69
N ALA A 198 9.48 -13.51 -0.58
CA ALA A 198 8.84 -14.41 0.40
C ALA A 198 9.07 -13.90 1.83
N ALA A 199 10.31 -13.52 2.14
CA ALA A 199 10.63 -13.04 3.47
C ALA A 199 9.96 -11.69 3.78
N SER A 200 9.97 -10.76 2.83
CA SER A 200 9.27 -9.48 2.94
C SER A 200 7.75 -9.68 3.14
N TYR A 201 7.18 -10.63 2.41
CA TYR A 201 5.77 -11.01 2.51
C TYR A 201 5.42 -11.59 3.89
N LEU A 202 6.20 -12.56 4.38
CA LEU A 202 6.03 -13.16 5.70
C LEU A 202 6.20 -12.14 6.83
N SER A 203 7.05 -11.13 6.63
CA SER A 203 7.30 -10.06 7.61
C SER A 203 6.08 -9.19 7.89
N GLY A 204 5.10 -9.15 6.97
CA GLY A 204 3.84 -8.43 7.15
C GLY A 204 2.93 -9.05 8.22
N GLN A 205 3.16 -10.32 8.59
CA GLN A 205 2.36 -11.02 9.59
C GLN A 205 3.01 -10.96 10.97
N ILE A 206 2.22 -10.58 11.99
CA ILE A 206 2.71 -10.38 13.36
C ILE A 206 3.39 -11.65 13.91
N ASP A 207 2.81 -12.83 13.67
CA ASP A 207 3.27 -14.09 14.25
C ASP A 207 4.52 -14.67 13.58
N ASN A 208 4.84 -14.25 12.35
CA ASN A 208 5.90 -14.85 11.53
C ASN A 208 7.18 -14.00 11.42
N LYS A 209 7.24 -12.87 12.15
CA LYS A 209 8.36 -11.91 12.08
C LYS A 209 9.73 -12.52 12.36
N THR A 210 9.83 -13.52 13.23
CA THR A 210 11.13 -14.18 13.52
C THR A 210 11.59 -15.03 12.34
N LEU A 211 10.68 -15.83 11.78
CA LEU A 211 11.00 -16.69 10.64
C LEU A 211 11.33 -15.84 9.39
N SER A 212 10.56 -14.78 9.14
CA SER A 212 10.85 -13.84 8.05
C SER A 212 12.23 -13.20 8.19
N SER A 213 12.60 -12.75 9.40
CA SER A 213 13.92 -12.21 9.70
C SER A 213 15.06 -13.20 9.45
N LEU A 214 14.83 -14.51 9.50
CA LEU A 214 15.88 -15.52 9.26
C LEU A 214 15.98 -15.92 7.77
N ILE A 215 14.84 -16.02 7.09
CA ILE A 215 14.76 -16.44 5.67
C ILE A 215 15.19 -15.33 4.70
N ASP A 216 15.17 -14.07 5.10
CA ASP A 216 15.59 -12.96 4.24
C ASP A 216 17.12 -12.94 4.02
N PRO A 217 17.64 -13.21 2.80
CA PRO A 217 19.07 -13.20 2.54
C PRO A 217 19.69 -11.80 2.58
N THR A 218 18.88 -10.74 2.52
CA THR A 218 19.34 -9.36 2.65
C THR A 218 19.36 -8.90 4.11
N GLY A 219 18.57 -9.59 4.96
CA GLY A 219 18.25 -9.28 6.37
C GLY A 219 17.76 -7.87 6.65
N LEU A 220 17.18 -7.20 5.65
CA LEU A 220 16.41 -5.97 5.85
C LEU A 220 15.20 -6.20 6.75
N THR A 221 14.57 -7.38 6.67
CA THR A 221 13.46 -7.75 7.56
C THR A 221 13.89 -7.89 9.03
N ALA A 222 15.11 -8.37 9.29
CA ALA A 222 15.66 -8.42 10.65
C ALA A 222 15.92 -7.02 11.21
N ILE A 223 16.45 -6.12 10.36
CA ILE A 223 16.69 -4.72 10.69
C ILE A 223 15.37 -3.97 10.92
N ALA A 224 14.38 -4.16 10.04
CA ALA A 224 13.06 -3.56 10.17
C ALA A 224 12.39 -3.99 11.48
N LYS A 225 12.54 -5.26 11.88
CA LYS A 225 12.03 -5.77 13.14
C LYS A 225 12.77 -5.18 14.35
N SER A 226 14.10 -5.03 14.29
CA SER A 226 14.87 -4.45 15.41
C SER A 226 14.63 -2.95 15.59
N THR A 227 14.18 -2.26 14.55
CA THR A 227 13.96 -0.80 14.50
C THR A 227 12.47 -0.41 14.43
N GLU A 228 11.56 -1.40 14.51
CA GLU A 228 10.12 -1.18 14.30
C GLU A 228 9.53 -0.15 15.26
N LEU A 229 10.04 -0.12 16.50
CA LEU A 229 9.56 0.70 17.61
C LEU A 229 10.50 1.87 17.93
N TRP A 230 11.42 2.18 17.01
CA TRP A 230 12.32 3.31 17.18
C TRP A 230 11.58 4.64 17.07
N THR A 231 11.95 5.57 17.95
CA THR A 231 11.54 6.97 17.84
C THR A 231 12.28 7.67 16.69
N VAL A 232 11.81 8.85 16.30
CA VAL A 232 12.47 9.69 15.28
C VAL A 232 13.90 10.03 15.70
N THR A 233 14.11 10.38 16.97
CA THR A 233 15.44 10.64 17.54
C THR A 233 16.36 9.43 17.50
N GLU A 234 15.84 8.24 17.82
CA GLU A 234 16.60 6.98 17.72
C GLU A 234 17.01 6.70 16.27
N ARG A 235 16.08 6.83 15.30
CA ARG A 235 16.37 6.66 13.87
C ARG A 235 17.42 7.65 13.33
N ASN A 236 17.41 8.88 13.84
CA ASN A 236 18.31 9.95 13.40
C ASN A 236 19.74 9.83 13.93
N ASN A 237 19.93 9.27 15.12
CA ASN A 237 21.22 9.31 15.80
C ASN A 237 21.83 7.92 16.07
N GLN A 238 21.02 6.88 16.22
CA GLN A 238 21.51 5.55 16.58
C GLN A 238 21.85 4.71 15.34
N VAL A 239 23.04 4.12 15.36
CA VAL A 239 23.44 3.10 14.39
C VAL A 239 22.67 1.81 14.69
N ILE A 240 22.32 1.05 13.64
CA ILE A 240 21.54 -0.18 13.79
C ILE A 240 22.26 -1.17 14.71
N PRO A 241 21.65 -1.58 15.84
CA PRO A 241 22.29 -2.44 16.82
C PRO A 241 22.42 -3.87 16.26
N LEU A 242 23.54 -4.53 16.61
CA LEU A 242 23.79 -5.92 16.24
C LEU A 242 23.00 -6.87 17.14
N THR A 243 21.68 -6.89 16.96
CA THR A 243 20.81 -7.82 17.68
C THR A 243 21.10 -9.28 17.31
N SER A 244 20.76 -10.21 18.20
CA SER A 244 20.95 -11.65 17.96
C SER A 244 20.33 -12.12 16.65
N LEU A 245 19.15 -11.61 16.28
CA LEU A 245 18.49 -11.93 15.02
C LEU A 245 19.27 -11.47 13.79
N ILE A 246 19.85 -10.27 13.83
CA ILE A 246 20.67 -9.75 12.72
C ILE A 246 21.94 -10.59 12.60
N ILE A 247 22.65 -10.85 13.70
CA ILE A 247 23.88 -11.65 13.68
C ILE A 247 23.60 -13.06 13.17
N ILE A 248 22.58 -13.74 13.71
CA ILE A 248 22.20 -15.09 13.27
C ILE A 248 21.86 -15.08 11.77
N ASN A 249 21.10 -14.09 11.28
CA ASN A 249 20.81 -13.98 9.85
C ASN A 249 22.10 -13.83 9.02
N ARG A 250 23.05 -12.98 9.43
CA ARG A 250 24.33 -12.80 8.73
C ARG A 250 25.16 -14.08 8.71
N LEU A 251 25.26 -14.76 9.85
CA LEU A 251 25.98 -16.02 9.97
C LEU A 251 25.35 -17.12 9.11
N ILE A 252 24.02 -17.19 9.04
CA ILE A 252 23.32 -18.14 8.17
C ILE A 252 23.70 -17.89 6.71
N TRP A 253 23.52 -16.68 6.19
CA TRP A 253 23.67 -16.44 4.74
C TRP A 253 25.12 -16.40 4.27
N VAL A 254 26.04 -15.87 5.09
CA VAL A 254 27.48 -15.98 4.82
C VAL A 254 27.93 -17.43 4.95
N GLY A 255 27.47 -18.16 5.98
CA GLY A 255 27.77 -19.57 6.18
C GLY A 255 27.29 -20.44 5.02
N VAL A 256 26.06 -20.22 4.53
CA VAL A 256 25.53 -20.90 3.33
C VAL A 256 26.40 -20.60 2.11
N GLY A 257 26.81 -19.34 1.91
CA GLY A 257 27.76 -18.96 0.85
C GLY A 257 29.09 -19.72 0.93
N LEU A 258 29.69 -19.80 2.12
CA LEU A 258 30.93 -20.55 2.35
C LEU A 258 30.78 -22.05 2.12
N ILE A 259 29.66 -22.65 2.56
CA ILE A 259 29.34 -24.06 2.31
C ILE A 259 29.26 -24.32 0.80
N ILE A 260 28.61 -23.42 0.05
CA ILE A 260 28.51 -23.52 -1.41
C ILE A 260 29.90 -23.44 -2.08
N LEU A 261 30.78 -22.54 -1.61
CA LEU A 261 32.15 -22.47 -2.12
C LEU A 261 32.97 -23.72 -1.79
N LEU A 262 32.81 -24.28 -0.59
CA LEU A 262 33.45 -25.53 -0.19
C LEU A 262 32.97 -26.69 -1.07
N LEU A 263 31.66 -26.82 -1.27
CA LEU A 263 31.06 -27.80 -2.18
C LEU A 263 31.59 -27.64 -3.61
N THR A 264 31.74 -26.40 -4.07
CA THR A 264 32.34 -26.09 -5.37
C THR A 264 33.78 -26.55 -5.45
N TYR A 265 34.59 -26.25 -4.44
CA TYR A 265 35.99 -26.66 -4.38
C TYR A 265 36.17 -28.19 -4.41
N VAL A 266 35.33 -28.91 -3.66
CA VAL A 266 35.34 -30.39 -3.61
C VAL A 266 34.88 -31.00 -4.93
N ARG A 267 33.78 -30.50 -5.51
CA ARG A 267 33.19 -31.06 -6.74
C ARG A 267 33.89 -30.63 -8.02
N PHE A 268 34.57 -29.49 -8.02
CA PHE A 268 35.28 -28.99 -9.20
C PHE A 268 36.45 -29.92 -9.57
N SER A 269 36.60 -30.20 -10.86
CA SER A 269 37.72 -30.98 -11.39
C SER A 269 38.21 -30.40 -12.72
N PHE A 270 39.53 -30.46 -12.94
CA PHE A 270 40.19 -30.06 -14.19
C PHE A 270 40.01 -31.08 -15.33
N THR A 271 38.95 -31.90 -15.28
CA THR A 271 38.73 -32.97 -16.25
C THR A 271 38.30 -32.43 -17.61
N PHE A 272 38.94 -32.96 -18.66
CA PHE A 272 38.84 -32.52 -20.05
C PHE A 272 37.52 -32.92 -20.74
N VAL A 273 36.73 -33.81 -20.15
CA VAL A 273 35.48 -34.33 -20.74
C VAL A 273 34.46 -34.54 -19.61
N GLY A 274 33.20 -34.17 -19.83
CA GLY A 274 32.12 -34.45 -18.89
C GLY A 274 32.03 -35.96 -18.60
N LYS A 275 31.65 -36.33 -17.38
CA LYS A 275 31.27 -37.70 -16.98
C LYS A 275 29.97 -38.18 -17.68
N GLY A 276 29.80 -37.89 -18.97
CA GLY A 276 28.85 -38.60 -19.81
C GLY A 276 29.52 -39.88 -20.27
N ARG A 277 28.86 -41.03 -20.10
CA ARG A 277 29.25 -42.27 -20.78
C ARG A 277 29.45 -41.93 -22.26
N ILE A 278 30.70 -41.87 -22.71
CA ILE A 278 31.00 -42.00 -24.13
C ILE A 278 30.47 -43.39 -24.46
N LYS A 279 29.30 -43.48 -25.09
CA LYS A 279 28.97 -44.68 -25.85
C LYS A 279 30.15 -44.85 -26.78
N GLN A 280 30.97 -45.87 -26.53
CA GLN A 280 31.95 -46.31 -27.50
C GLN A 280 31.20 -46.37 -28.83
N ALA A 281 31.62 -45.56 -29.78
CA ALA A 281 31.16 -45.74 -31.15
C ALA A 281 31.39 -47.22 -31.45
N PRO A 282 30.39 -47.94 -31.98
CA PRO A 282 30.57 -49.34 -32.30
C PRO A 282 31.82 -49.43 -33.17
N ARG A 283 32.79 -50.24 -32.72
CA ARG A 283 34.01 -50.53 -33.45
C ARG A 283 33.54 -51.12 -34.77
N LYS A 284 33.49 -50.30 -35.82
CA LYS A 284 33.26 -50.80 -37.16
C LYS A 284 34.39 -51.75 -37.44
N VAL A 285 34.06 -53.03 -37.47
CA VAL A 285 34.88 -54.08 -38.07
C VAL A 285 35.32 -53.53 -39.42
N SER A 286 36.63 -53.46 -39.62
CA SER A 286 37.22 -53.27 -40.93
C SER A 286 36.73 -54.41 -41.81
N LYS A 287 35.61 -54.22 -42.51
CA LYS A 287 35.36 -54.98 -43.72
C LYS A 287 36.44 -54.57 -44.69
N THR A 288 37.32 -55.51 -45.00
CA THR A 288 38.22 -55.47 -46.16
C THR A 288 37.38 -55.05 -47.36
N LEU A 289 37.59 -53.84 -47.86
CA LEU A 289 36.99 -53.35 -49.08
C LEU A 289 37.77 -53.95 -50.26
N THR A 290 37.52 -55.22 -50.54
CA THR A 290 37.63 -55.77 -51.89
C THR A 290 36.22 -55.87 -52.41
N ASP A 291 35.73 -54.78 -52.99
CA ASP A 291 34.67 -54.80 -53.99
C ASP A 291 34.74 -53.50 -54.79
N THR A 292 34.76 -53.69 -56.10
CA THR A 292 34.82 -52.69 -57.17
C THR A 292 33.91 -51.48 -56.92
N LEU A 293 34.47 -50.27 -57.10
CA LEU A 293 33.73 -49.01 -57.09
C LEU A 293 32.74 -48.97 -58.26
N THR A 294 31.51 -49.41 -58.03
CA THR A 294 30.40 -49.12 -58.93
C THR A 294 29.91 -47.71 -58.65
N ILE A 295 30.18 -46.79 -59.59
CA ILE A 295 29.59 -45.45 -59.60
C ILE A 295 28.09 -45.60 -59.83
N GLN A 296 27.29 -45.68 -58.76
CA GLN A 296 25.85 -45.51 -58.88
C GLN A 296 25.55 -44.04 -59.18
N LYS A 297 25.02 -43.76 -60.37
CA LYS A 297 24.36 -42.49 -60.69
C LYS A 297 23.13 -42.32 -59.77
N ILE A 298 23.32 -41.63 -58.65
CA ILE A 298 22.21 -41.19 -57.80
C ILE A 298 21.40 -40.17 -58.60
N ARG A 299 20.20 -40.54 -59.06
CA ARG A 299 19.22 -39.58 -59.57
C ARG A 299 18.72 -38.76 -58.38
N LEU A 300 19.29 -37.57 -58.20
CA LEU A 300 18.80 -36.61 -57.21
C LEU A 300 17.33 -36.27 -57.54
N PRO A 301 16.41 -36.34 -56.56
CA PRO A 301 15.02 -35.95 -56.78
C PRO A 301 14.96 -34.49 -57.23
N LYS A 302 14.17 -34.20 -58.27
CA LYS A 302 13.89 -32.82 -58.67
C LYS A 302 13.05 -32.16 -57.56
N VAL A 303 13.69 -31.35 -56.73
CA VAL A 303 13.01 -30.57 -55.67
C VAL A 303 12.37 -29.34 -56.30
N ARG A 304 11.04 -29.22 -56.24
CA ARG A 304 10.34 -27.94 -56.49
C ARG A 304 10.48 -27.06 -55.25
N GLN A 305 11.10 -25.90 -55.40
CA GLN A 305 11.19 -24.90 -54.34
C GLN A 305 9.92 -24.03 -54.40
N ASP A 306 9.09 -24.08 -53.36
CA ASP A 306 7.90 -23.25 -53.22
C ASP A 306 8.20 -22.08 -52.28
N PHE A 307 8.21 -20.86 -52.84
CA PHE A 307 8.40 -19.61 -52.10
C PHE A 307 7.10 -18.80 -51.98
N SER A 308 5.95 -19.44 -52.22
CA SER A 308 4.63 -18.82 -52.11
C SER A 308 4.36 -18.24 -50.73
N GLN A 309 3.48 -17.24 -50.66
CA GLN A 309 3.05 -16.68 -49.38
C GLN A 309 2.40 -17.74 -48.48
N THR A 310 1.67 -18.70 -49.06
CA THR A 310 1.10 -19.87 -48.38
C THR A 310 2.17 -20.70 -47.66
N TYR A 311 3.30 -20.99 -48.32
CA TYR A 311 4.41 -21.70 -47.70
C TYR A 311 5.03 -20.87 -46.56
N GLN A 312 5.17 -19.55 -46.73
CA GLN A 312 5.70 -18.66 -45.68
C GLN A 312 4.80 -18.62 -44.43
N PHE A 313 3.47 -18.62 -44.58
CA PHE A 313 2.54 -18.72 -43.43
C PHE A 313 2.59 -20.10 -42.75
N GLY A 314 2.73 -21.18 -43.54
CA GLY A 314 2.99 -22.52 -43.00
C GLY A 314 4.27 -22.58 -42.17
N LEU A 315 5.34 -21.98 -42.69
CA LEU A 315 6.63 -21.87 -42.02
C LEU A 315 6.55 -20.99 -40.76
N LEU A 316 5.80 -19.89 -40.80
CA LEU A 316 5.53 -19.04 -39.64
C LEU A 316 4.90 -19.84 -38.49
N ARG A 317 3.82 -20.59 -38.78
CA ARG A 317 3.15 -21.43 -37.78
C ARG A 317 4.09 -22.47 -37.17
N MET A 318 4.93 -23.10 -38.00
CA MET A 318 5.92 -24.07 -37.55
C MET A 318 6.97 -23.41 -36.63
N LEU A 319 7.48 -22.24 -37.00
CA LEU A 319 8.44 -21.50 -36.19
C LEU A 319 7.83 -21.00 -34.87
N ILE A 320 6.60 -20.46 -34.89
CA ILE A 320 5.88 -20.09 -33.67
C ILE A 320 5.75 -21.30 -32.74
N LYS A 321 5.29 -22.44 -33.28
CA LYS A 321 5.14 -23.68 -32.51
C LYS A 321 6.48 -24.11 -31.91
N LYS A 322 7.57 -24.09 -32.68
CA LYS A 322 8.92 -24.43 -32.22
C LYS A 322 9.35 -23.51 -31.07
N GLU A 323 9.31 -22.20 -31.25
CA GLU A 323 9.76 -21.23 -30.23
C GLU A 323 8.88 -21.29 -28.97
N PHE A 324 7.55 -21.46 -29.13
CA PHE A 324 6.62 -21.63 -28.02
C PHE A 324 6.95 -22.87 -27.17
N PHE A 325 7.07 -24.04 -27.80
CA PHE A 325 7.38 -25.28 -27.05
C PHE A 325 8.80 -25.28 -26.50
N GLN A 326 9.75 -24.61 -27.15
CA GLN A 326 11.10 -24.43 -26.63
C GLN A 326 11.12 -23.65 -25.31
N VAL A 327 10.26 -22.64 -25.16
CA VAL A 327 10.11 -21.91 -23.89
C VAL A 327 9.28 -22.70 -22.89
N LEU A 328 8.13 -23.25 -23.31
CA LEU A 328 7.21 -23.98 -22.43
C LEU A 328 7.89 -25.15 -21.71
N TYR A 329 8.72 -25.92 -22.41
CA TYR A 329 9.46 -27.05 -21.84
C TYR A 329 10.84 -26.68 -21.30
N ASN A 330 11.19 -25.40 -21.26
CA ASN A 330 12.43 -24.96 -20.63
C ASN A 330 12.31 -25.15 -19.10
N PRO A 331 13.23 -25.88 -18.44
CA PRO A 331 13.18 -26.07 -16.99
C PRO A 331 13.14 -24.75 -16.20
N ILE A 332 13.79 -23.70 -16.70
CA ILE A 332 13.79 -22.37 -16.05
C ILE A 332 12.39 -21.76 -16.10
N PHE A 333 11.68 -21.87 -17.23
CA PHE A 333 10.32 -21.35 -17.38
C PHE A 333 9.38 -22.04 -16.39
N LEU A 334 9.47 -23.36 -16.29
CA LEU A 334 8.67 -24.15 -15.37
C LEU A 334 8.92 -23.77 -13.90
N VAL A 335 10.19 -23.59 -13.51
CA VAL A 335 10.53 -23.16 -12.14
C VAL A 335 9.97 -21.77 -11.85
N ILE A 336 10.16 -20.79 -12.73
CA ILE A 336 9.65 -19.41 -12.54
C ILE A 336 8.12 -19.43 -12.42
N THR A 337 7.45 -20.21 -13.27
CA THR A 337 5.99 -20.33 -13.27
C THR A 337 5.48 -20.96 -11.98
N VAL A 338 6.02 -22.12 -11.57
CA VAL A 338 5.62 -22.81 -10.33
C VAL A 338 5.85 -21.92 -9.11
N VAL A 339 7.01 -21.26 -9.03
CA VAL A 339 7.32 -20.35 -7.94
C VAL A 339 6.35 -19.17 -7.93
N GLY A 340 6.07 -18.56 -9.09
CA GLY A 340 5.07 -17.49 -9.19
C GLY A 340 3.68 -17.94 -8.73
N LEU A 341 3.26 -19.16 -9.06
CA LEU A 341 1.97 -19.72 -8.63
C LEU A 341 1.92 -19.95 -7.11
N LEU A 342 3.01 -20.45 -6.51
CA LEU A 342 3.11 -20.56 -5.05
C LEU A 342 3.00 -19.19 -4.38
N PHE A 343 3.64 -18.16 -4.95
CA PHE A 343 3.54 -16.78 -4.48
C PHE A 343 2.14 -16.21 -4.57
N MET A 344 1.40 -16.59 -5.61
CA MET A 344 0.01 -16.21 -5.78
C MET A 344 -0.88 -16.85 -4.70
N VAL A 345 -0.70 -18.14 -4.40
CA VAL A 345 -1.44 -18.81 -3.29
C VAL A 345 -1.13 -18.15 -1.96
N LEU A 346 0.16 -17.95 -1.69
CA LEU A 346 0.59 -17.22 -0.49
C LEU A 346 -0.10 -15.86 -0.49
N GLY A 347 0.03 -15.08 -1.56
CA GLY A 347 -0.63 -13.80 -1.83
C GLY A 347 -2.08 -13.75 -1.34
N VAL A 348 -2.92 -14.68 -1.79
CA VAL A 348 -4.34 -14.72 -1.42
C VAL A 348 -4.55 -15.10 0.05
N THR A 349 -3.85 -16.10 0.56
CA THR A 349 -4.05 -16.58 1.96
C THR A 349 -3.71 -15.55 3.04
N THR A 350 -2.96 -14.51 2.68
CA THR A 350 -2.51 -13.52 3.67
C THR A 350 -2.80 -12.07 3.31
N SER A 351 -3.25 -11.79 2.08
CA SER A 351 -3.67 -10.45 1.65
C SER A 351 -5.04 -10.03 2.19
N GLY A 352 -5.14 -8.74 2.49
CA GLY A 352 -6.37 -8.00 2.76
C GLY A 352 -7.17 -8.46 3.98
N LYS A 353 -6.46 -8.84 5.05
CA LYS A 353 -7.08 -8.97 6.37
C LYS A 353 -7.22 -7.58 7.00
N ILE A 354 -8.42 -7.24 7.44
CA ILE A 354 -8.68 -6.01 8.20
C ILE A 354 -8.87 -6.44 9.66
N PHE A 355 -8.04 -5.92 10.59
CA PHE A 355 -7.98 -6.41 11.98
C PHE A 355 -7.75 -7.93 12.12
N GLU A 356 -6.91 -8.51 11.26
CA GLU A 356 -6.69 -9.96 11.10
C GLU A 356 -7.90 -10.77 10.59
N THR A 357 -9.04 -10.13 10.33
CA THR A 357 -10.23 -10.76 9.74
C THR A 357 -10.09 -10.83 8.22
N PRO A 358 -10.17 -12.03 7.61
CA PRO A 358 -10.16 -12.19 6.16
C PRO A 358 -11.34 -11.48 5.47
N VAL A 359 -11.26 -11.39 4.15
CA VAL A 359 -12.32 -10.86 3.30
C VAL A 359 -12.51 -11.88 2.19
N LEU A 360 -13.75 -12.07 1.77
CA LEU A 360 -14.16 -13.03 0.77
C LEU A 360 -13.32 -12.87 -0.52
N PRO A 361 -12.89 -13.98 -1.13
CA PRO A 361 -12.07 -13.98 -2.34
C PRO A 361 -12.95 -13.73 -3.57
N VAL A 362 -13.71 -12.64 -3.61
CA VAL A 362 -14.48 -12.22 -4.79
C VAL A 362 -13.57 -12.04 -6.01
N THR A 363 -14.09 -12.24 -7.21
CA THR A 363 -13.27 -12.39 -8.42
C THR A 363 -12.39 -11.17 -8.70
N TYR A 364 -12.91 -9.94 -8.54
CA TYR A 364 -12.09 -8.74 -8.75
C TYR A 364 -10.90 -8.68 -7.77
N ARG A 365 -11.10 -9.12 -6.53
CA ARG A 365 -10.07 -9.05 -5.48
C ARG A 365 -8.98 -10.08 -5.75
N ILE A 366 -9.40 -11.26 -6.19
CA ILE A 366 -8.48 -12.28 -6.65
C ILE A 366 -7.66 -11.69 -7.80
N LEU A 367 -8.30 -11.18 -8.86
CA LEU A 367 -7.62 -10.52 -9.98
C LEU A 367 -6.63 -9.42 -9.56
N ASP A 368 -6.99 -8.55 -8.61
CA ASP A 368 -6.10 -7.51 -8.08
C ASP A 368 -4.85 -8.13 -7.43
N ILE A 369 -5.04 -9.16 -6.59
CA ILE A 369 -3.95 -9.90 -5.95
C ILE A 369 -3.09 -10.62 -7.00
N LEU A 370 -3.71 -11.27 -7.99
CA LEU A 370 -3.01 -12.06 -9.02
C LEU A 370 -2.16 -11.14 -9.90
N SER A 371 -2.75 -10.04 -10.34
CA SER A 371 -2.11 -9.00 -11.14
C SER A 371 -1.00 -8.29 -10.37
N GLY A 372 -1.08 -8.22 -9.04
CA GLY A 372 0.01 -7.73 -8.19
C GLY A 372 1.15 -8.75 -8.02
N SER A 373 0.83 -9.93 -7.47
CA SER A 373 1.81 -10.94 -7.05
C SER A 373 2.54 -11.60 -8.22
N PHE A 374 1.85 -11.85 -9.34
CA PHE A 374 2.43 -12.58 -10.47
C PHE A 374 3.09 -11.67 -11.52
N ARG A 375 2.82 -10.35 -11.50
CA ARG A 375 3.32 -9.38 -12.51
C ARG A 375 4.83 -9.34 -12.62
N MET A 376 5.56 -9.42 -11.51
CA MET A 376 7.04 -9.41 -11.54
C MET A 376 7.60 -10.69 -12.19
N PHE A 377 6.93 -11.83 -12.01
CA PHE A 377 7.32 -13.10 -12.64
C PHE A 377 7.07 -13.07 -14.14
N ILE A 378 5.91 -12.58 -14.58
CA ILE A 378 5.64 -12.40 -16.02
C ILE A 378 6.66 -11.42 -16.61
N LEU A 379 6.94 -10.31 -15.94
CA LEU A 379 7.92 -9.33 -16.42
C LEU A 379 9.31 -9.96 -16.53
N ALA A 380 9.74 -10.77 -15.54
CA ALA A 380 10.99 -11.51 -15.60
C ALA A 380 11.01 -12.50 -16.78
N ILE A 381 9.91 -13.23 -17.04
CA ILE A 381 9.77 -14.13 -18.19
C ILE A 381 9.86 -13.35 -19.50
N ILE A 382 9.13 -12.23 -19.64
CA ILE A 382 9.17 -11.38 -20.84
C ILE A 382 10.59 -10.88 -21.08
N VAL A 383 11.21 -10.25 -20.08
CA VAL A 383 12.56 -9.69 -20.20
C VAL A 383 13.56 -10.77 -20.57
N PHE A 384 13.54 -11.89 -19.86
CA PHE A 384 14.49 -12.99 -20.05
C PHE A 384 14.29 -13.71 -21.39
N TYR A 385 13.10 -14.24 -21.66
CA TYR A 385 12.85 -15.07 -22.84
C TYR A 385 12.80 -14.27 -24.14
N SER A 386 12.35 -13.02 -24.12
CA SER A 386 12.49 -12.16 -25.31
C SER A 386 13.96 -11.97 -25.68
N GLY A 387 14.83 -11.74 -24.68
CA GLY A 387 16.28 -11.65 -24.89
C GLY A 387 16.89 -12.97 -25.37
N GLU A 388 16.59 -14.10 -24.72
CA GLU A 388 17.09 -15.41 -25.15
C GLU A 388 16.64 -15.76 -26.57
N MET A 389 15.37 -15.50 -26.92
CA MET A 389 14.85 -15.71 -28.27
C MET A 389 15.59 -14.87 -29.31
N VAL A 390 15.84 -13.58 -29.05
CA VAL A 390 16.55 -12.71 -30.00
C VAL A 390 18.00 -13.16 -30.22
N TRP A 391 18.66 -13.70 -29.19
CA TRP A 391 20.09 -14.05 -29.23
C TRP A 391 20.39 -15.53 -29.53
N ALA A 392 19.39 -16.40 -29.58
CA ALA A 392 19.53 -17.85 -29.67
C ALA A 392 20.49 -18.29 -30.80
N GLU A 393 20.27 -17.86 -32.04
CA GLU A 393 21.05 -18.34 -33.20
C GLU A 393 22.52 -17.91 -33.14
N ARG A 394 22.81 -16.74 -32.55
CA ARG A 394 24.19 -16.26 -32.37
C ARG A 394 24.89 -17.02 -31.26
N GLN A 395 24.19 -17.33 -30.18
CA GLN A 395 24.73 -18.08 -29.05
C GLN A 395 25.11 -19.52 -29.47
N TYR A 396 24.30 -20.15 -30.32
CA TYR A 396 24.62 -21.46 -30.91
C TYR A 396 25.56 -21.38 -32.12
N LYS A 397 26.05 -20.19 -32.51
CA LYS A 397 26.95 -19.95 -33.65
C LYS A 397 26.41 -20.42 -35.00
N VAL A 398 25.08 -20.48 -35.14
CA VAL A 398 24.39 -20.87 -36.38
C VAL A 398 23.77 -19.68 -37.13
N SER A 399 23.90 -18.46 -36.59
CA SER A 399 23.34 -17.23 -37.21
C SER A 399 23.72 -17.05 -38.69
N LEU A 400 24.97 -17.34 -39.09
CA LEU A 400 25.38 -17.24 -40.51
C LEU A 400 24.67 -18.25 -41.42
N MET A 401 24.41 -19.47 -40.92
CA MET A 401 23.62 -20.47 -41.66
C MET A 401 22.16 -20.03 -41.78
N TYR A 402 21.61 -19.47 -40.69
CA TYR A 402 20.23 -19.01 -40.65
C TYR A 402 20.01 -17.79 -41.56
N ASP A 403 20.98 -16.88 -41.60
CA ASP A 403 20.96 -15.68 -42.44
C ASP A 403 21.06 -16.00 -43.94
N ALA A 404 21.68 -17.14 -44.30
CA ALA A 404 21.77 -17.64 -45.67
C ALA A 404 20.49 -18.33 -46.17
N LEU A 405 19.52 -18.62 -45.30
CA LEU A 405 18.25 -19.22 -45.71
C LEU A 405 17.42 -18.23 -46.54
N PRO A 406 16.69 -18.68 -47.59
CA PRO A 406 15.83 -17.82 -48.41
C PRO A 406 14.51 -17.45 -47.71
N ILE A 407 14.58 -17.02 -46.44
CA ILE A 407 13.44 -16.55 -45.65
C ILE A 407 13.52 -15.03 -45.45
N PRO A 408 12.39 -14.30 -45.48
CA PRO A 408 12.39 -12.85 -45.24
C PRO A 408 12.58 -12.53 -43.74
N ASN A 409 13.15 -11.36 -43.42
CA ASN A 409 13.49 -10.97 -42.04
C ASN A 409 12.29 -10.90 -41.09
N TRP A 410 11.11 -10.52 -41.62
CA TRP A 410 9.90 -10.42 -40.81
C TRP A 410 9.49 -11.77 -40.24
N LEU A 411 9.79 -12.88 -40.92
CA LEU A 411 9.32 -14.21 -40.56
C LEU A 411 9.89 -14.71 -39.21
N PRO A 412 11.22 -14.79 -38.98
CA PRO A 412 11.76 -15.22 -37.70
C PRO A 412 11.46 -14.24 -36.56
N PHE A 413 11.44 -12.93 -36.84
CA PHE A 413 11.06 -11.92 -35.85
C PHE A 413 9.61 -12.11 -35.38
N THR A 414 8.68 -12.19 -36.34
CA THR A 414 7.25 -12.35 -36.08
C THR A 414 6.97 -13.70 -35.41
N ALA A 415 7.69 -14.75 -35.78
CA ALA A 415 7.56 -16.06 -35.14
C ALA A 415 7.92 -16.02 -33.64
N LYS A 416 9.04 -15.38 -33.29
CA LYS A 416 9.48 -15.24 -31.89
C LYS A 416 8.55 -14.33 -31.10
N PHE A 417 8.13 -13.22 -31.69
CA PHE A 417 7.20 -12.28 -31.06
C PHE A 417 5.84 -12.93 -30.75
N PHE A 418 5.22 -13.61 -31.72
CA PHE A 418 3.95 -14.31 -31.48
C PHE A 418 4.11 -15.54 -30.59
N ALA A 419 5.26 -16.21 -30.60
CA ALA A 419 5.54 -17.26 -29.61
C ALA A 419 5.55 -16.70 -28.19
N MET A 420 6.16 -15.52 -27.96
CA MET A 420 6.14 -14.85 -26.66
C MET A 420 4.72 -14.44 -26.25
N ILE A 421 3.91 -13.90 -27.18
CA ILE A 421 2.48 -13.65 -26.95
C ILE A 421 1.74 -14.94 -26.56
N GLY A 422 2.01 -16.06 -27.25
CA GLY A 422 1.44 -17.35 -26.91
C GLY A 422 1.80 -17.80 -25.48
N ILE A 423 3.05 -17.57 -25.05
CA ILE A 423 3.49 -17.84 -23.67
C ILE A 423 2.75 -16.96 -22.67
N GLU A 424 2.56 -15.68 -22.95
CA GLU A 424 1.79 -14.77 -22.09
C GLU A 424 0.32 -15.23 -21.96
N LEU A 425 -0.34 -15.56 -23.08
CA LEU A 425 -1.71 -16.08 -23.08
C LEU A 425 -1.84 -17.39 -22.29
N PHE A 426 -0.86 -18.29 -22.41
CA PHE A 426 -0.79 -19.50 -21.62
C PHE A 426 -0.69 -19.17 -20.13
N LEU A 427 0.24 -18.29 -19.73
CA LEU A 427 0.40 -17.86 -18.34
C LEU A 427 -0.87 -17.22 -17.77
N LEU A 428 -1.52 -16.32 -18.51
CA LEU A 428 -2.80 -15.70 -18.12
C LEU A 428 -3.89 -16.76 -17.91
N THR A 429 -3.92 -17.80 -18.74
CA THR A 429 -4.85 -18.93 -18.59
C THR A 429 -4.55 -19.71 -17.30
N VAL A 430 -3.27 -19.99 -17.01
CA VAL A 430 -2.87 -20.66 -15.78
C VAL A 430 -3.24 -19.82 -14.55
N ILE A 431 -3.07 -18.50 -14.61
CA ILE A 431 -3.47 -17.56 -13.54
C ILE A 431 -4.98 -17.60 -13.33
N MET A 432 -5.78 -17.58 -14.41
CA MET A 432 -7.24 -17.70 -14.32
C MET A 432 -7.66 -18.98 -13.60
N LEU A 433 -7.14 -20.13 -14.05
CA LEU A 433 -7.45 -21.43 -13.47
C LEU A 433 -7.02 -21.50 -12.01
N MET A 434 -5.81 -21.01 -11.70
CA MET A 434 -5.31 -21.00 -10.33
C MET A 434 -6.13 -20.06 -9.44
N GLY A 435 -6.61 -18.92 -9.97
CA GLY A 435 -7.48 -17.99 -9.25
C GLY A 435 -8.80 -18.66 -8.85
N MET A 436 -9.43 -19.35 -9.80
CA MET A 436 -10.65 -20.13 -9.55
C MET A 436 -10.39 -21.29 -8.57
N LEU A 437 -9.26 -21.99 -8.67
CA LEU A 437 -8.88 -23.05 -7.73
C LEU A 437 -8.66 -22.51 -6.32
N VAL A 438 -8.04 -21.34 -6.18
CA VAL A 438 -7.84 -20.68 -4.87
C VAL A 438 -9.16 -20.19 -4.28
N GLN A 439 -10.07 -19.66 -5.10
CA GLN A 439 -11.43 -19.31 -4.67
C GLN A 439 -12.15 -20.56 -4.13
N ALA A 440 -12.15 -21.66 -4.89
CA ALA A 440 -12.74 -22.94 -4.48
C ALA A 440 -12.09 -23.50 -3.20
N GLY A 441 -10.76 -23.42 -3.08
CA GLY A 441 -10.01 -23.87 -1.92
C GLY A 441 -10.28 -23.05 -0.65
N ASN A 442 -10.72 -21.79 -0.79
CA ASN A 442 -11.18 -20.94 0.29
C ASN A 442 -12.70 -21.06 0.54
N GLY A 443 -13.39 -22.01 -0.11
CA GLY A 443 -14.84 -22.24 0.08
C GLY A 443 -15.75 -21.26 -0.67
N TYR A 444 -15.22 -20.46 -1.61
CA TYR A 444 -15.99 -19.51 -2.41
C TYR A 444 -16.21 -20.03 -3.83
N TYR A 445 -17.47 -20.29 -4.19
CA TYR A 445 -17.85 -20.94 -5.46
C TYR A 445 -18.56 -20.01 -6.46
N HIS A 446 -18.73 -18.73 -6.14
CA HIS A 446 -19.33 -17.76 -7.07
C HIS A 446 -18.28 -17.21 -8.04
N PHE A 447 -17.90 -18.03 -9.02
CA PHE A 447 -16.92 -17.63 -10.03
C PHE A 447 -17.54 -16.69 -11.06
N GLU A 448 -16.78 -15.69 -11.50
CA GLU A 448 -17.12 -14.84 -12.65
C GLU A 448 -16.11 -15.04 -13.80
N PRO A 449 -16.19 -16.14 -14.58
CA PRO A 449 -15.24 -16.42 -15.66
C PRO A 449 -15.15 -15.29 -16.70
N LEU A 450 -16.27 -14.63 -16.99
CA LEU A 450 -16.29 -13.50 -17.92
C LEU A 450 -15.48 -12.31 -17.40
N LEU A 451 -15.48 -12.06 -16.09
CA LEU A 451 -14.68 -11.00 -15.47
C LEU A 451 -13.18 -11.34 -15.55
N TYR A 452 -12.81 -12.61 -15.29
CA TYR A 452 -11.45 -13.09 -15.54
C TYR A 452 -11.02 -12.86 -16.99
N ILE A 453 -11.87 -13.22 -17.95
CA ILE A 453 -11.54 -13.07 -19.38
C ILE A 453 -11.34 -11.59 -19.73
N LYS A 454 -12.28 -10.73 -19.33
CA LYS A 454 -12.20 -9.28 -19.58
C LYS A 454 -10.95 -8.66 -18.97
N HIS A 455 -10.62 -9.00 -17.72
CA HIS A 455 -9.47 -8.42 -17.05
C HIS A 455 -8.14 -8.97 -17.59
N LEU A 456 -7.95 -10.29 -17.60
CA LEU A 456 -6.66 -10.88 -17.94
C LEU A 456 -6.32 -10.68 -19.43
N TYR A 457 -7.27 -10.97 -20.32
CA TYR A 457 -7.01 -10.92 -21.76
C TYR A 457 -7.35 -9.55 -22.39
N GLY A 458 -8.31 -8.81 -21.82
CA GLY A 458 -8.67 -7.48 -22.33
C GLY A 458 -7.80 -6.36 -21.76
N VAL A 459 -7.45 -6.44 -20.47
CA VAL A 459 -6.76 -5.35 -19.77
C VAL A 459 -5.28 -5.67 -19.61
N GLN A 460 -4.96 -6.77 -18.92
CA GLN A 460 -3.58 -7.11 -18.58
C GLN A 460 -2.75 -7.48 -19.81
N MET A 461 -3.33 -8.18 -20.78
CA MET A 461 -2.63 -8.54 -22.02
C MET A 461 -2.09 -7.32 -22.78
N LEU A 462 -2.82 -6.20 -22.84
CA LEU A 462 -2.35 -4.98 -23.50
C LEU A 462 -1.12 -4.40 -22.79
N ASP A 463 -1.09 -4.50 -21.46
CA ASP A 463 0.05 -4.08 -20.66
C ASP A 463 1.27 -4.97 -20.81
N LEU A 464 1.08 -6.27 -21.02
CA LEU A 464 2.16 -7.23 -21.29
C LEU A 464 2.71 -7.02 -22.70
N LEU A 465 1.82 -6.88 -23.69
CA LEU A 465 2.17 -6.66 -25.09
C LEU A 465 3.10 -5.45 -25.26
N LEU A 466 2.80 -4.32 -24.63
CA LEU A 466 3.64 -3.12 -24.68
C LEU A 466 5.05 -3.35 -24.10
N VAL A 467 5.16 -4.10 -23.00
CA VAL A 467 6.46 -4.45 -22.39
C VAL A 467 7.23 -5.41 -23.31
N THR A 468 6.56 -6.36 -23.94
CA THR A 468 7.17 -7.31 -24.88
C THR A 468 7.69 -6.58 -26.12
N ILE A 469 6.90 -5.66 -26.69
CA ILE A 469 7.34 -4.80 -27.80
C ILE A 469 8.60 -4.02 -27.41
N LEU A 470 8.60 -3.35 -26.25
CA LEU A 470 9.74 -2.60 -25.75
C LEU A 470 10.98 -3.49 -25.60
N THR A 471 10.80 -4.66 -24.98
CA THR A 471 11.88 -5.61 -24.69
C THR A 471 12.55 -6.12 -25.98
N PHE A 472 11.75 -6.58 -26.95
CA PHE A 472 12.27 -6.99 -28.26
C PHE A 472 13.04 -5.85 -28.95
N THR A 473 12.46 -4.64 -28.94
CA THR A 473 13.07 -3.46 -29.57
C THR A 473 14.44 -3.14 -28.96
N ILE A 474 14.54 -3.09 -27.63
CA ILE A 474 15.80 -2.81 -26.92
C ILE A 474 16.86 -3.86 -27.24
N HIS A 475 16.50 -5.16 -27.19
CA HIS A 475 17.46 -6.23 -27.46
C HIS A 475 18.00 -6.20 -28.90
N ILE A 476 17.20 -5.75 -29.87
CA ILE A 476 17.63 -5.60 -31.27
C ILE A 476 18.52 -4.36 -31.45
N VAL A 477 18.19 -3.24 -30.80
CA VAL A 477 18.92 -1.97 -30.93
C VAL A 477 20.30 -2.06 -30.28
N VAL A 478 20.36 -2.51 -29.02
CA VAL A 478 21.56 -2.47 -28.16
C VAL A 478 22.70 -3.37 -28.65
N ASN A 479 22.40 -4.44 -29.39
CA ASN A 479 23.38 -5.40 -29.93
C ASN A 479 24.38 -5.95 -28.89
N ASN A 480 23.97 -6.04 -27.62
CA ASN A 480 24.68 -6.74 -26.56
C ASN A 480 23.67 -7.43 -25.64
N LYS A 481 23.79 -8.74 -25.44
CA LYS A 481 22.83 -9.54 -24.66
C LYS A 481 22.65 -9.04 -23.22
N TYR A 482 23.76 -8.90 -22.48
CA TYR A 482 23.71 -8.52 -21.06
C TYR A 482 23.30 -7.07 -20.85
N PHE A 483 23.85 -6.17 -21.67
CA PHE A 483 23.46 -4.76 -21.60
C PHE A 483 22.01 -4.57 -22.08
N GLY A 484 21.51 -5.39 -23.01
CA GLY A 484 20.10 -5.40 -23.41
C GLY A 484 19.17 -5.70 -22.24
N PHE A 485 19.42 -6.76 -21.47
CA PHE A 485 18.63 -7.06 -20.27
C PHE A 485 18.64 -5.90 -19.26
N PHE A 486 19.82 -5.33 -19.01
CA PHE A 486 19.97 -4.19 -18.12
C PHE A 486 19.25 -2.94 -18.63
N ALA A 487 19.33 -2.65 -19.93
CA ALA A 487 18.70 -1.51 -20.57
C ALA A 487 17.16 -1.60 -20.52
N VAL A 488 16.58 -2.80 -20.69
CA VAL A 488 15.12 -2.98 -20.54
C VAL A 488 14.67 -2.60 -19.13
N VAL A 489 15.38 -3.09 -18.12
CA VAL A 489 15.08 -2.78 -16.71
C VAL A 489 15.25 -1.27 -16.45
N LEU A 490 16.35 -0.67 -16.92
CA LEU A 490 16.63 0.75 -16.74
C LEU A 490 15.55 1.63 -17.41
N VAL A 491 15.19 1.37 -18.67
CA VAL A 491 14.17 2.13 -19.39
C VAL A 491 12.81 1.99 -18.71
N TYR A 492 12.45 0.78 -18.28
CA TYR A 492 11.22 0.55 -17.54
C TYR A 492 11.16 1.40 -16.26
N PHE A 493 12.18 1.33 -15.40
CA PHE A 493 12.25 2.13 -14.17
C PHE A 493 12.36 3.63 -14.43
N PHE A 494 13.03 4.03 -15.50
CA PHE A 494 13.17 5.43 -15.88
C PHE A 494 11.79 6.06 -16.15
N PHE A 495 10.96 5.42 -16.98
CA PHE A 495 9.61 5.90 -17.28
C PHE A 495 8.62 5.69 -16.13
N SER A 496 8.72 4.58 -15.37
CA SER A 496 7.74 4.29 -14.32
C SER A 496 7.99 5.05 -13.01
N THR A 497 9.22 5.55 -12.80
CA THR A 497 9.67 6.01 -11.47
C THR A 497 10.49 7.29 -11.57
N ILE A 498 11.57 7.31 -12.35
CA ILE A 498 12.48 8.47 -12.37
C ILE A 498 11.78 9.70 -12.98
N LEU A 499 11.16 9.58 -14.15
CA LEU A 499 10.49 10.70 -14.83
C LEU A 499 9.36 11.35 -14.01
N PRO A 500 8.44 10.60 -13.39
CA PRO A 500 7.46 11.18 -12.46
C PRO A 500 8.10 11.98 -11.32
N TYR A 501 9.22 11.50 -10.76
CA TYR A 501 9.95 12.25 -9.72
C TYR A 501 10.63 13.52 -10.24
N LEU A 502 11.02 13.55 -11.52
CA LEU A 502 11.51 14.77 -12.17
C LEU A 502 10.39 15.78 -12.52
N GLY A 503 9.14 15.51 -12.15
CA GLY A 503 7.98 16.37 -12.41
C GLY A 503 7.19 16.02 -13.68
N VAL A 504 7.59 15.00 -14.43
CA VAL A 504 6.87 14.57 -15.65
C VAL A 504 5.73 13.64 -15.25
N THR A 505 4.53 14.19 -15.07
CA THR A 505 3.35 13.44 -14.58
C THR A 505 2.29 13.19 -15.65
N HIS A 506 2.41 13.80 -16.84
CA HIS A 506 1.47 13.61 -17.93
C HIS A 506 1.62 12.23 -18.58
N LYS A 507 0.53 11.48 -18.69
CA LYS A 507 0.56 10.06 -19.08
C LYS A 507 0.85 9.83 -20.57
N LEU A 508 0.72 10.86 -21.40
CA LEU A 508 1.19 10.81 -22.80
C LEU A 508 2.72 10.69 -22.92
N LEU A 509 3.46 11.11 -21.88
CA LEU A 509 4.93 11.10 -21.86
C LEU A 509 5.50 9.89 -21.12
N LEU A 510 4.68 9.23 -20.30
CA LEU A 510 5.08 8.09 -19.49
C LEU A 510 4.71 6.79 -20.22
N PHE A 511 5.71 6.11 -20.80
CA PHE A 511 5.51 4.88 -21.59
C PHE A 511 4.59 3.88 -20.88
N LYS A 512 3.67 3.27 -21.65
CA LYS A 512 2.65 2.30 -21.19
C LYS A 512 1.60 2.87 -20.22
N SER A 513 1.77 4.08 -19.68
CA SER A 513 0.88 4.61 -18.65
C SER A 513 -0.53 4.93 -19.16
N ALA A 514 -1.50 4.92 -18.25
CA ALA A 514 -2.90 5.26 -18.49
C ALA A 514 -3.58 5.73 -17.18
N PRO A 515 -4.73 6.44 -17.24
CA PRO A 515 -5.64 6.65 -16.12
C PRO A 515 -5.84 5.37 -15.30
N MET A 516 -5.91 5.49 -13.97
CA MET A 516 -6.11 4.32 -13.13
C MET A 516 -7.51 3.77 -13.41
N MET A 517 -7.62 2.46 -13.58
CA MET A 517 -8.88 1.77 -13.82
C MET A 517 -9.15 0.81 -12.67
N LEU A 518 -10.24 1.06 -11.94
CA LEU A 518 -10.67 0.24 -10.79
C LEU A 518 -12.01 -0.42 -11.11
N TYR A 519 -12.10 -1.72 -10.83
CA TYR A 519 -13.36 -2.47 -10.91
C TYR A 519 -14.06 -2.48 -9.55
N SER A 520 -15.37 -2.26 -9.54
CA SER A 520 -16.28 -2.38 -8.39
C SER A 520 -17.48 -3.24 -8.80
N ASP A 521 -18.01 -4.07 -7.92
CA ASP A 521 -19.20 -4.88 -8.24
C ASP A 521 -20.44 -3.98 -8.49
N LEU A 522 -20.49 -2.79 -7.88
CA LEU A 522 -21.56 -1.82 -8.14
C LEU A 522 -21.43 -1.20 -9.55
N ASN A 523 -20.24 -0.70 -9.91
CA ASN A 523 -20.07 0.17 -11.09
C ASN A 523 -19.37 -0.52 -12.29
N GLY A 524 -18.87 -1.74 -12.12
CA GLY A 524 -17.97 -2.40 -13.06
C GLY A 524 -16.68 -1.61 -13.29
N TYR A 525 -16.14 -1.66 -14.52
CA TYR A 525 -15.08 -0.73 -14.96
C TYR A 525 -15.59 0.71 -15.15
N GLY A 526 -16.91 0.88 -15.28
CA GLY A 526 -17.59 2.16 -15.34
C GLY A 526 -16.95 3.17 -16.30
N HIS A 527 -16.75 4.37 -15.80
CA HIS A 527 -16.27 5.53 -16.56
C HIS A 527 -14.75 5.51 -16.82
N PHE A 528 -14.00 4.60 -16.18
CA PHE A 528 -12.54 4.53 -16.38
C PHE A 528 -12.15 3.93 -17.74
N LEU A 529 -13.01 3.08 -18.30
CA LEU A 529 -12.68 2.25 -19.45
C LEU A 529 -12.33 3.09 -20.70
N GLN A 530 -13.09 4.15 -20.97
CA GLN A 530 -12.90 4.98 -22.18
C GLN A 530 -11.52 5.63 -22.19
N GLY A 531 -11.14 6.31 -21.11
CA GLY A 531 -9.83 6.94 -21.00
C GLY A 531 -8.70 5.93 -21.04
N TRP A 532 -8.85 4.82 -20.30
CA TRP A 532 -7.85 3.76 -20.31
C TRP A 532 -7.60 3.19 -21.71
N LEU A 533 -8.66 2.87 -22.47
CA LEU A 533 -8.56 2.35 -23.84
C LEU A 533 -7.92 3.35 -24.80
N ALA A 534 -8.23 4.64 -24.68
CA ALA A 534 -7.62 5.68 -25.50
C ALA A 534 -6.08 5.71 -25.31
N PHE A 535 -5.63 5.75 -24.05
CA PHE A 535 -4.20 5.72 -23.72
C PHE A 535 -3.52 4.42 -24.16
N LYS A 536 -4.18 3.26 -24.03
CA LYS A 536 -3.61 2.00 -24.53
C LYS A 536 -3.52 1.98 -26.05
N THR A 537 -4.53 2.49 -26.76
CA THR A 537 -4.50 2.57 -28.22
C THR A 537 -3.38 3.48 -28.70
N TYR A 538 -3.17 4.62 -28.03
CA TYR A 538 -2.04 5.52 -28.27
C TYR A 538 -0.69 4.81 -28.12
N TRP A 539 -0.47 4.13 -26.99
CA TRP A 539 0.79 3.42 -26.75
C TRP A 539 0.97 2.20 -27.66
N LEU A 540 -0.10 1.53 -28.08
CA LEU A 540 -0.04 0.42 -29.03
C LEU A 540 0.31 0.91 -30.44
N ALA A 541 -0.21 2.06 -30.86
CA ALA A 541 0.19 2.71 -32.10
C ALA A 541 1.69 3.05 -32.07
N PHE A 542 2.19 3.61 -30.97
CA PHE A 542 3.63 3.82 -30.76
C PHE A 542 4.41 2.50 -30.77
N GLY A 543 3.88 1.45 -30.13
CA GLY A 543 4.48 0.12 -30.13
C GLY A 543 4.61 -0.46 -31.54
N LEU A 544 3.61 -0.26 -32.41
CA LEU A 544 3.67 -0.69 -33.80
C LEU A 544 4.77 0.03 -34.58
N ILE A 545 4.96 1.34 -34.33
CA ILE A 545 6.10 2.10 -34.87
C ILE A 545 7.42 1.44 -34.43
N LEU A 546 7.58 1.14 -33.14
CA LEU A 546 8.76 0.46 -32.61
C LEU A 546 9.00 -0.90 -33.27
N LEU A 547 7.94 -1.70 -33.48
CA LEU A 547 8.04 -3.01 -34.14
C LEU A 547 8.52 -2.90 -35.60
N VAL A 548 8.03 -1.91 -36.36
CA VAL A 548 8.48 -1.70 -37.76
C VAL A 548 9.97 -1.35 -37.79
N PHE A 549 10.42 -0.45 -36.90
CA PHE A 549 11.84 -0.12 -36.78
C PHE A 549 12.68 -1.29 -36.28
N ALA A 550 12.19 -2.05 -35.29
CA ALA A 550 12.86 -3.22 -34.75
C ALA A 550 13.07 -4.30 -35.82
N ASN A 551 12.06 -4.58 -36.64
CA ASN A 551 12.15 -5.52 -37.75
C ASN A 551 13.16 -5.05 -38.81
N GLY A 552 13.16 -3.76 -39.16
CA GLY A 552 14.11 -3.19 -40.09
C GLY A 552 15.56 -3.24 -39.59
N LEU A 553 15.76 -3.00 -38.29
CA LEU A 553 17.05 -3.07 -37.62
C LEU A 553 17.53 -4.48 -37.30
N TRP A 554 16.72 -5.52 -37.56
CA TRP A 554 17.12 -6.91 -37.33
C TRP A 554 18.44 -7.21 -38.05
N LEU A 555 19.46 -7.65 -37.30
CA LEU A 555 20.78 -7.90 -37.87
C LEU A 555 20.73 -9.15 -38.73
N ARG A 556 21.17 -9.04 -39.98
CA ARG A 556 21.40 -10.15 -40.90
C ARG A 556 22.74 -9.96 -41.58
N GLY A 557 23.65 -10.92 -41.41
CA GLY A 557 25.05 -10.84 -41.83
C GLY A 557 26.00 -10.29 -40.76
N THR A 558 27.24 -10.01 -41.16
CA THR A 558 28.35 -9.63 -40.27
C THR A 558 28.49 -8.14 -40.01
N ASP A 559 27.81 -7.28 -40.78
CA ASP A 559 27.86 -5.83 -40.63
C ASP A 559 27.16 -5.36 -39.34
N SER A 560 27.97 -4.97 -38.36
CA SER A 560 27.52 -4.63 -37.00
C SER A 560 27.48 -3.13 -36.71
N HIS A 561 27.93 -2.28 -37.63
CA HIS A 561 27.99 -0.83 -37.43
C HIS A 561 26.59 -0.18 -37.44
N TRP A 562 26.27 0.56 -36.36
CA TRP A 562 24.93 1.12 -36.14
C TRP A 562 24.47 2.09 -37.25
N ARG A 563 25.37 2.93 -37.77
CA ARG A 563 25.08 3.88 -38.86
C ARG A 563 24.69 3.18 -40.16
N ALA A 564 25.37 2.08 -40.48
CA ALA A 564 25.08 1.28 -41.66
C ALA A 564 23.72 0.57 -41.54
N ARG A 565 23.40 0.05 -40.35
CA ARG A 565 22.10 -0.56 -40.05
C ARG A 565 20.94 0.42 -40.24
N TRP A 566 21.06 1.64 -39.73
CA TRP A 566 20.02 2.66 -39.83
C TRP A 566 19.77 3.08 -41.29
N ARG A 567 20.83 3.35 -42.06
CA ARG A 567 20.72 3.70 -43.49
C ARG A 567 20.11 2.56 -44.32
N LYS A 568 20.57 1.33 -44.11
CA LYS A 568 20.05 0.13 -44.79
C LYS A 568 18.57 -0.12 -44.44
N THR A 569 18.17 0.16 -43.21
CA THR A 569 16.77 0.03 -42.76
C THR A 569 15.83 0.97 -43.52
N LEU A 570 16.18 2.26 -43.56
CA LEU A 570 15.35 3.28 -44.22
C LEU A 570 15.21 3.04 -45.73
N HIS A 571 16.26 2.51 -46.37
CA HIS A 571 16.25 2.21 -47.80
C HIS A 571 15.46 0.93 -48.15
N ASN A 572 15.46 -0.07 -47.25
CA ASN A 572 14.89 -1.39 -47.50
C ASN A 572 13.45 -1.57 -46.98
N PHE A 573 12.76 -0.50 -46.55
CA PHE A 573 11.36 -0.60 -46.15
C PHE A 573 10.47 -0.99 -47.33
N THR A 574 9.79 -2.13 -47.20
CA THR A 574 8.78 -2.59 -48.16
C THR A 574 7.60 -1.62 -48.19
N PRO A 575 6.80 -1.60 -49.28
CA PRO A 575 5.59 -0.77 -49.36
C PRO A 575 4.64 -1.01 -48.18
N VAL A 576 4.51 -2.26 -47.73
CA VAL A 576 3.71 -2.65 -46.57
C VAL A 576 4.26 -2.05 -45.27
N ALA A 577 5.59 -2.06 -45.07
CA ALA A 577 6.21 -1.45 -43.89
C ALA A 577 6.02 0.07 -43.86
N LYS A 578 6.11 0.74 -45.03
CA LYS A 578 5.83 2.18 -45.16
C LYS A 578 4.37 2.51 -44.84
N LEU A 579 3.43 1.71 -45.35
CA LEU A 579 2.01 1.86 -45.05
C LEU A 579 1.72 1.65 -43.56
N ALA A 580 2.25 0.57 -42.98
CA ALA A 580 2.09 0.28 -41.55
C ALA A 580 2.65 1.41 -40.67
N LEU A 581 3.84 1.93 -41.02
CA LEU A 581 4.43 3.08 -40.33
C LEU A 581 3.54 4.33 -40.46
N GLY A 582 3.07 4.64 -41.68
CA GLY A 582 2.20 5.80 -41.92
C GLY A 582 0.89 5.73 -41.14
N VAL A 583 0.20 4.58 -41.16
CA VAL A 583 -1.04 4.36 -40.40
C VAL A 583 -0.78 4.41 -38.90
N ALA A 584 0.29 3.79 -38.41
CA ALA A 584 0.64 3.80 -36.98
C ALA A 584 0.97 5.21 -36.48
N THR A 585 1.74 5.99 -37.25
CA THR A 585 2.04 7.39 -36.94
C THR A 585 0.77 8.25 -36.95
N LEU A 586 -0.10 8.09 -37.95
CA LEU A 586 -1.38 8.80 -37.99
C LEU A 586 -2.25 8.46 -36.77
N ALA A 587 -2.38 7.18 -36.43
CA ALA A 587 -3.12 6.74 -35.25
C ALA A 587 -2.51 7.26 -33.94
N PHE A 588 -1.18 7.27 -33.84
CA PHE A 588 -0.46 7.81 -32.68
C PHE A 588 -0.71 9.31 -32.50
N VAL A 589 -0.60 10.10 -33.57
CA VAL A 589 -0.84 11.56 -33.51
C VAL A 589 -2.32 11.87 -33.28
N ALA A 590 -3.23 11.19 -33.99
CA ALA A 590 -4.67 11.40 -33.83
C ALA A 590 -5.16 11.03 -32.41
N MET A 591 -4.70 9.88 -31.88
CA MET A 591 -5.05 9.47 -30.52
C MET A 591 -4.37 10.34 -29.47
N GLY A 592 -3.13 10.78 -29.72
CA GLY A 592 -2.44 11.76 -28.86
C GLY A 592 -3.19 13.08 -28.79
N GLY A 593 -3.66 13.60 -29.92
CA GLY A 593 -4.51 14.79 -29.99
C GLY A 593 -5.87 14.60 -29.32
N TYR A 594 -6.53 13.46 -29.52
CA TYR A 594 -7.79 13.13 -28.83
C TYR A 594 -7.62 13.04 -27.31
N ILE A 595 -6.54 12.41 -26.83
CA ILE A 595 -6.21 12.34 -25.40
C ILE A 595 -5.95 13.75 -24.88
N PHE A 596 -5.07 14.53 -25.52
CA PHE A 596 -4.74 15.89 -25.10
C PHE A 596 -5.99 16.78 -25.05
N TYR A 597 -6.89 16.67 -26.03
CA TYR A 597 -8.18 17.35 -26.01
C TYR A 597 -9.03 16.94 -24.80
N ASN A 598 -9.09 15.66 -24.46
CA ASN A 598 -9.81 15.20 -23.28
C ASN A 598 -9.15 15.65 -21.97
N THR A 599 -7.81 15.58 -21.87
CA THR A 599 -7.09 15.80 -20.61
C THR A 599 -6.72 17.24 -20.31
N ASN A 600 -6.60 18.09 -21.33
CA ASN A 600 -6.13 19.48 -21.19
C ASN A 600 -7.13 20.53 -21.70
N ILE A 601 -8.13 20.15 -22.51
CA ILE A 601 -9.13 21.09 -23.06
C ILE A 601 -10.52 20.84 -22.47
N LEU A 602 -10.97 19.58 -22.42
CA LEU A 602 -12.25 19.22 -21.77
C LEU A 602 -12.14 19.09 -20.25
N ASN A 603 -10.94 18.80 -19.75
CA ASN A 603 -10.60 18.71 -18.34
C ASN A 603 -9.30 19.49 -18.12
N ASP A 604 -9.06 19.92 -16.89
CA ASP A 604 -7.84 20.63 -16.53
C ASP A 604 -6.76 19.63 -16.08
N PHE A 605 -5.58 19.73 -16.70
CA PHE A 605 -4.39 19.05 -16.22
C PHE A 605 -3.57 20.02 -15.37
N VAL A 606 -3.61 19.81 -14.06
CA VAL A 606 -2.84 20.57 -13.08
C VAL A 606 -1.79 19.65 -12.46
N THR A 607 -0.55 20.12 -12.40
CA THR A 607 0.55 19.43 -11.72
C THR A 607 0.49 19.64 -10.21
N GLN A 608 1.18 18.80 -9.43
CA GLN A 608 1.21 18.95 -7.97
C GLN A 608 1.81 20.30 -7.54
N GLU A 609 2.81 20.80 -8.26
CA GLU A 609 3.43 22.10 -7.97
C GLU A 609 2.48 23.27 -8.26
N GLU A 610 1.69 23.19 -9.34
CA GLU A 610 0.66 24.19 -9.65
C GLU A 610 -0.47 24.15 -8.61
N GLU A 611 -0.92 22.96 -8.20
CA GLU A 611 -1.90 22.82 -7.12
C GLU A 611 -1.37 23.42 -5.80
N ASN A 612 -0.11 23.14 -5.46
CA ASN A 612 0.54 23.72 -4.29
C ASN A 612 0.62 25.25 -4.38
N THR A 613 0.91 25.78 -5.57
CA THR A 613 0.95 27.22 -5.83
C THR A 613 -0.43 27.86 -5.71
N LEU A 614 -1.49 27.19 -6.17
CA LEU A 614 -2.88 27.66 -6.03
C LEU A 614 -3.30 27.71 -4.56
N ARG A 615 -3.03 26.65 -3.79
CA ARG A 615 -3.28 26.59 -2.34
C ARG A 615 -2.51 27.67 -1.58
N ALA A 616 -1.23 27.87 -1.91
CA ALA A 616 -0.42 28.94 -1.34
C ALA A 616 -1.00 30.34 -1.67
N SER A 617 -1.45 30.53 -2.90
CA SER A 617 -2.04 31.80 -3.36
C SER A 617 -3.38 32.07 -2.67
N TYR A 618 -4.21 31.05 -2.50
CA TYR A 618 -5.44 31.12 -1.72
C TYR A 618 -5.18 31.56 -0.28
N GLU A 619 -4.22 30.91 0.40
CA GLU A 619 -3.85 31.28 1.76
C GLU A 619 -3.32 32.72 1.84
N LYS A 620 -2.37 33.10 0.99
CA LYS A 620 -1.80 34.47 0.98
C LYS A 620 -2.84 35.56 0.73
N LYS A 621 -3.77 35.33 -0.20
CA LYS A 621 -4.78 36.33 -0.57
C LYS A 621 -5.90 36.43 0.46
N TYR A 622 -6.38 35.29 0.97
CA TYR A 622 -7.68 35.23 1.66
C TYR A 622 -7.60 34.83 3.14
N LYS A 623 -6.48 34.34 3.67
CA LYS A 623 -6.34 33.97 5.11
C LYS A 623 -6.63 35.12 6.06
N LYS A 624 -6.42 36.37 5.64
CA LYS A 624 -6.79 37.58 6.40
C LYS A 624 -8.29 37.67 6.75
N TYR A 625 -9.15 36.91 6.06
CA TYR A 625 -10.59 36.84 6.30
C TYR A 625 -11.02 35.65 7.18
N ASP A 626 -10.10 34.80 7.64
CA ASP A 626 -10.41 33.61 8.45
C ASP A 626 -11.16 33.95 9.75
N THR A 627 -10.78 35.05 10.40
CA THR A 627 -11.43 35.52 11.65
C THR A 627 -12.55 36.53 11.41
N MET A 628 -12.89 36.82 10.15
CA MET A 628 -13.91 37.81 9.83
C MET A 628 -15.31 37.27 10.17
N PRO A 629 -16.18 38.05 10.86
CA PRO A 629 -17.58 37.66 11.09
C PRO A 629 -18.31 37.33 9.78
N GLN A 630 -18.92 36.16 9.72
CA GLN A 630 -19.73 35.68 8.60
C GLN A 630 -21.06 35.11 9.10
N PRO A 631 -22.15 35.21 8.31
CA PRO A 631 -23.43 34.65 8.72
C PRO A 631 -23.40 33.12 8.65
N LYS A 632 -24.18 32.48 9.51
CA LYS A 632 -24.28 31.01 9.59
C LYS A 632 -25.46 30.50 8.79
N VAL A 633 -25.30 29.38 8.09
CA VAL A 633 -26.42 28.68 7.47
C VAL A 633 -27.29 28.04 8.57
N ILE A 634 -28.61 28.27 8.53
CA ILE A 634 -29.59 27.71 9.49
C ILE A 634 -30.71 26.88 8.81
N ASP A 635 -30.89 27.01 7.50
CA ASP A 635 -31.89 26.26 6.72
C ASP A 635 -31.29 25.94 5.36
N VAL A 636 -31.44 24.70 4.92
CA VAL A 636 -30.96 24.20 3.63
C VAL A 636 -32.08 23.46 2.94
N GLN A 637 -32.47 23.99 1.78
CA GLN A 637 -33.39 23.34 0.85
C GLN A 637 -32.68 23.10 -0.47
N LEU A 638 -32.65 21.85 -0.91
CA LEU A 638 -31.94 21.45 -2.12
C LEU A 638 -32.87 20.76 -3.12
N GLU A 639 -32.68 21.05 -4.40
CA GLU A 639 -33.19 20.25 -5.51
C GLU A 639 -32.01 19.75 -6.33
N VAL A 640 -31.75 18.44 -6.31
CA VAL A 640 -30.59 17.83 -6.95
C VAL A 640 -31.02 16.82 -8.00
N ASP A 641 -30.67 17.09 -9.25
CA ASP A 641 -30.87 16.19 -10.38
C ASP A 641 -29.57 15.46 -10.72
N LEU A 642 -29.54 14.16 -10.43
CA LEU A 642 -28.45 13.27 -10.77
C LEU A 642 -28.69 12.64 -12.15
N TYR A 643 -27.70 12.72 -13.02
CA TYR A 643 -27.67 11.99 -14.29
C TYR A 643 -26.47 11.03 -14.29
N PRO A 644 -26.55 9.90 -13.54
CA PRO A 644 -25.41 8.99 -13.35
C PRO A 644 -24.72 8.60 -14.65
N TYR A 645 -25.49 8.14 -15.65
CA TYR A 645 -24.95 7.69 -16.95
C TYR A 645 -24.28 8.78 -17.79
N LYS A 646 -24.60 10.05 -17.54
CA LYS A 646 -23.94 11.20 -18.18
C LYS A 646 -22.87 11.83 -17.28
N ARG A 647 -22.76 11.39 -16.02
CA ARG A 647 -21.93 11.98 -14.96
C ARG A 647 -22.14 13.49 -14.81
N ILE A 648 -23.41 13.88 -14.80
CA ILE A 648 -23.85 15.26 -14.59
C ILE A 648 -24.65 15.33 -13.29
N LEU A 649 -24.37 16.35 -12.49
CA LEU A 649 -25.18 16.76 -11.34
C LEU A 649 -25.60 18.20 -11.56
N LYS A 650 -26.89 18.48 -11.44
CA LYS A 650 -27.41 19.85 -11.39
C LYS A 650 -28.07 20.05 -10.04
N ALA A 651 -27.77 21.14 -9.37
CA ALA A 651 -28.35 21.44 -8.09
C ALA A 651 -28.84 22.88 -8.01
N LYS A 652 -30.02 23.04 -7.43
CA LYS A 652 -30.55 24.33 -6.99
C LYS A 652 -30.61 24.29 -5.48
N GLY A 653 -30.11 25.34 -4.84
CA GLY A 653 -30.15 25.44 -3.40
C GLY A 653 -30.75 26.77 -2.95
N HIS A 654 -31.44 26.70 -1.83
CA HIS A 654 -31.96 27.83 -1.09
C HIS A 654 -31.43 27.72 0.34
N TYR A 655 -30.57 28.65 0.72
CA TYR A 655 -30.05 28.77 2.08
C TYR A 655 -30.72 29.93 2.80
N VAL A 656 -31.04 29.73 4.08
CA VAL A 656 -31.30 30.84 5.00
C VAL A 656 -30.05 31.05 5.85
N LEU A 657 -29.46 32.23 5.70
CA LEU A 657 -28.29 32.67 6.47
C LEU A 657 -28.76 33.56 7.62
N LYS A 658 -28.19 33.38 8.81
CA LYS A 658 -28.47 34.20 9.99
C LYS A 658 -27.19 34.84 10.50
N ASN A 659 -27.23 36.15 10.75
CA ASN A 659 -26.17 36.80 11.51
C ASN A 659 -26.28 36.39 12.99
N LYS A 660 -25.44 35.48 13.45
CA LYS A 660 -25.35 35.08 14.86
C LYS A 660 -24.31 35.89 15.64
N THR A 661 -23.64 36.85 15.02
CA THR A 661 -22.64 37.70 15.69
C THR A 661 -23.28 38.96 16.27
N GLU A 662 -22.51 39.67 17.09
CA GLU A 662 -22.92 40.95 17.71
C GLU A 662 -22.69 42.17 16.80
N THR A 663 -22.08 41.96 15.63
CA THR A 663 -21.70 43.01 14.69
C THR A 663 -22.47 42.89 13.38
N ALA A 664 -22.81 44.02 12.76
CA ALA A 664 -23.45 44.01 11.45
C ALA A 664 -22.48 43.50 10.36
N ILE A 665 -22.96 42.60 9.50
CA ILE A 665 -22.15 41.98 8.44
C ILE A 665 -22.51 42.62 7.10
N GLN A 666 -21.55 43.30 6.48
CA GLN A 666 -21.75 43.90 5.17
C GLN A 666 -21.24 43.05 4.00
N ASN A 667 -20.13 42.33 4.19
CA ASN A 667 -19.50 41.52 3.16
C ASN A 667 -19.70 40.03 3.46
N ILE A 668 -20.25 39.29 2.51
CA ILE A 668 -20.42 37.84 2.57
C ILE A 668 -19.41 37.21 1.60
N HIS A 669 -18.57 36.35 2.17
CA HIS A 669 -17.54 35.62 1.45
C HIS A 669 -18.09 34.24 1.12
N ILE A 670 -17.90 33.78 -0.11
CA ILE A 670 -18.37 32.48 -0.57
C ILE A 670 -17.21 31.73 -1.21
N ASN A 671 -16.98 30.52 -0.74
CA ASN A 671 -16.07 29.56 -1.32
C ASN A 671 -16.88 28.49 -2.08
N THR A 672 -16.43 28.12 -3.27
CA THR A 672 -17.05 27.10 -4.12
C THR A 672 -16.00 26.10 -4.57
N SER A 673 -16.43 24.98 -5.18
CA SER A 673 -15.48 24.04 -5.78
C SER A 673 -15.00 24.55 -7.13
N ASN A 674 -13.70 24.40 -7.43
CA ASN A 674 -13.14 24.70 -8.76
C ASN A 674 -13.81 23.88 -9.89
N ASP A 675 -14.35 22.70 -9.57
CA ASP A 675 -15.06 21.83 -10.52
C ASP A 675 -16.52 22.28 -10.78
N ALA A 676 -17.04 23.23 -9.99
CA ALA A 676 -18.42 23.68 -10.07
C ALA A 676 -18.60 24.79 -11.10
N VAL A 677 -19.58 24.62 -12.00
CA VAL A 677 -20.08 25.73 -12.81
C VAL A 677 -21.21 26.42 -12.04
N VAL A 678 -20.92 27.60 -11.51
CA VAL A 678 -21.90 28.46 -10.81
C VAL A 678 -22.72 29.23 -11.85
N GLN A 679 -24.01 28.90 -11.96
CA GLN A 679 -24.94 29.54 -12.90
C GLN A 679 -25.66 30.73 -12.28
N LYS A 680 -25.88 30.70 -10.97
CA LYS A 680 -26.61 31.73 -10.23
C LYS A 680 -26.14 31.78 -8.79
N MET A 681 -25.96 33.00 -8.27
CA MET A 681 -25.79 33.33 -6.86
C MET A 681 -26.60 34.59 -6.58
N LYS A 682 -27.69 34.48 -5.82
CA LYS A 682 -28.62 35.60 -5.58
C LYS A 682 -28.99 35.70 -4.11
N PHE A 683 -28.75 36.87 -3.52
CA PHE A 683 -29.23 37.19 -2.18
C PHE A 683 -30.63 37.80 -2.20
N GLY A 684 -31.38 37.59 -1.11
CA GLY A 684 -32.71 38.18 -0.90
C GLY A 684 -32.71 39.71 -0.67
N LYS A 685 -31.53 40.32 -0.52
CA LYS A 685 -31.33 41.78 -0.47
C LYS A 685 -30.51 42.25 -1.66
N ALA A 686 -30.58 43.55 -1.96
CA ALA A 686 -29.71 44.16 -2.97
C ALA A 686 -28.23 44.07 -2.56
N PHE A 687 -27.39 43.63 -3.49
CA PHE A 687 -25.96 43.38 -3.28
C PHE A 687 -25.14 43.78 -4.53
N ARG A 688 -23.82 43.85 -4.36
CA ARG A 688 -22.84 44.04 -5.43
C ARG A 688 -21.72 43.02 -5.27
N GLU A 689 -21.32 42.38 -6.37
CA GLU A 689 -20.12 41.54 -6.41
C GLU A 689 -18.88 42.46 -6.40
N ILE A 690 -18.01 42.31 -5.40
CA ILE A 690 -16.76 43.09 -5.32
C ILE A 690 -15.60 42.32 -5.93
N GLN A 691 -15.56 41.01 -5.69
CA GLN A 691 -14.47 40.15 -6.12
C GLN A 691 -15.00 38.77 -6.46
N ASN A 692 -14.49 38.20 -7.53
CA ASN A 692 -14.81 36.85 -7.99
C ASN A 692 -13.56 36.24 -8.63
N ASP A 693 -12.77 35.57 -7.79
CA ASP A 693 -11.55 34.87 -8.20
C ASP A 693 -11.95 33.45 -8.61
N GLN A 694 -12.22 33.30 -9.90
CA GLN A 694 -12.64 32.02 -10.48
C GLN A 694 -11.53 30.96 -10.36
N THR A 695 -10.26 31.35 -10.39
CA THR A 695 -9.11 30.43 -10.29
C THR A 695 -8.98 29.82 -8.89
N LEU A 696 -9.35 30.58 -7.85
CA LEU A 696 -9.33 30.13 -6.45
C LEU A 696 -10.73 29.83 -5.91
N ALA A 697 -11.74 29.81 -6.79
CA ALA A 697 -13.16 29.63 -6.50
C ALA A 697 -13.68 30.42 -5.27
N TYR A 698 -13.26 31.69 -5.18
CA TYR A 698 -13.55 32.57 -4.04
C TYR A 698 -14.21 33.87 -4.47
N ALA A 699 -15.37 34.18 -3.91
CA ALA A 699 -16.14 35.38 -4.21
C ALA A 699 -16.48 36.20 -2.96
N ILE A 700 -16.55 37.53 -3.12
CA ILE A 700 -16.93 38.50 -2.08
C ILE A 700 -18.09 39.34 -2.58
N TYR A 701 -19.20 39.28 -1.86
CA TYR A 701 -20.42 40.04 -2.13
C TYR A 701 -20.66 41.08 -1.04
N LYS A 702 -20.90 42.33 -1.42
CA LYS A 702 -21.26 43.41 -0.50
C LYS A 702 -22.76 43.67 -0.55
N LEU A 703 -23.40 43.60 0.61
CA LEU A 703 -24.80 43.99 0.76
C LEU A 703 -24.92 45.51 0.77
N ASN A 704 -25.94 46.04 0.07
CA ASN A 704 -26.21 47.48 0.06
C ASN A 704 -26.62 47.98 1.44
N LYS A 705 -27.38 47.17 2.19
CA LYS A 705 -27.67 47.36 3.60
C LYS A 705 -27.03 46.22 4.39
N PRO A 706 -26.19 46.51 5.41
CA PRO A 706 -25.63 45.48 6.28
C PRO A 706 -26.69 44.52 6.84
N LEU A 707 -26.25 43.30 7.16
CA LEU A 707 -27.04 42.30 7.85
C LEU A 707 -26.86 42.52 9.36
N GLU A 708 -27.88 43.08 10.01
CA GLU A 708 -27.85 43.37 11.44
C GLU A 708 -27.76 42.09 12.29
N PRO A 709 -27.27 42.16 13.55
CA PRO A 709 -27.30 41.04 14.47
C PRO A 709 -28.68 40.37 14.54
N GLN A 710 -28.70 39.04 14.58
CA GLN A 710 -29.90 38.19 14.54
C GLN A 710 -30.74 38.26 13.25
N GLN A 711 -30.45 39.16 12.33
CA GLN A 711 -31.17 39.27 11.06
C GLN A 711 -30.85 38.09 10.13
N THR A 712 -31.85 37.68 9.36
CA THR A 712 -31.73 36.64 8.34
C THR A 712 -31.70 37.20 6.92
N ILE A 713 -31.09 36.45 6.02
CA ILE A 713 -31.10 36.72 4.57
C ILE A 713 -31.12 35.38 3.83
N THR A 714 -31.77 35.35 2.67
CA THR A 714 -31.77 34.16 1.81
C THR A 714 -30.64 34.22 0.79
N LEU A 715 -30.11 33.05 0.42
CA LEU A 715 -29.16 32.86 -0.67
C LEU A 715 -29.68 31.73 -1.58
N ASP A 716 -30.08 32.10 -2.80
CA ASP A 716 -30.43 31.17 -3.85
C ASP A 716 -29.23 30.92 -4.76
N PHE A 717 -28.93 29.67 -5.06
CA PHE A 717 -27.87 29.30 -5.98
C PHE A 717 -28.27 28.20 -6.95
N GLU A 718 -27.63 28.21 -8.12
CA GLU A 718 -27.73 27.14 -9.11
C GLU A 718 -26.31 26.76 -9.52
N ILE A 719 -25.95 25.50 -9.29
CA ILE A 719 -24.63 24.95 -9.60
C ILE A 719 -24.78 23.68 -10.44
N SER A 720 -23.78 23.41 -11.27
CA SER A 720 -23.72 22.16 -12.02
C SER A 720 -22.31 21.62 -12.10
N TYR A 721 -22.22 20.29 -12.02
CA TYR A 721 -21.02 19.52 -12.27
C TYR A 721 -21.27 18.67 -13.50
N ALA A 722 -20.35 18.70 -14.46
CA ALA A 722 -20.48 17.93 -15.69
C ALA A 722 -19.12 17.39 -16.11
N TYR A 723 -18.87 16.12 -15.86
CA TYR A 723 -17.63 15.47 -16.28
C TYR A 723 -17.75 15.03 -17.74
N LYS A 724 -16.98 15.69 -18.61
CA LYS A 724 -16.92 15.37 -20.05
C LYS A 724 -15.65 14.60 -20.34
N GLY A 725 -15.77 13.53 -21.14
CA GLY A 725 -14.61 12.73 -21.53
C GLY A 725 -13.91 12.07 -20.34
N PHE A 726 -12.57 12.15 -20.31
CA PHE A 726 -11.73 11.59 -19.25
C PHE A 726 -10.51 12.48 -18.95
N GLY A 727 -10.11 12.56 -17.68
CA GLY A 727 -8.92 13.29 -17.24
C GLY A 727 -7.63 12.45 -17.28
N ASN A 728 -6.48 13.12 -17.10
CA ASN A 728 -5.17 12.45 -16.99
C ASN A 728 -5.04 11.67 -15.66
N SER A 729 -5.65 12.18 -14.60
CA SER A 729 -5.80 11.53 -13.29
C SER A 729 -7.24 11.06 -13.07
N SER A 730 -7.42 10.11 -12.15
CA SER A 730 -8.73 9.60 -11.75
C SER A 730 -9.34 10.50 -10.66
N ALA A 731 -9.45 11.80 -10.94
CA ALA A 731 -9.74 12.81 -9.92
C ALA A 731 -11.16 12.74 -9.32
N ASN A 732 -12.11 12.04 -9.95
CA ASN A 732 -13.53 12.21 -9.64
C ASN A 732 -14.31 10.89 -9.57
N ASN A 733 -14.18 10.18 -8.45
CA ASN A 733 -14.81 8.88 -8.21
C ASN A 733 -16.22 8.97 -7.58
N PHE A 734 -16.75 10.18 -7.42
CA PHE A 734 -17.98 10.48 -6.68
C PHE A 734 -19.25 10.39 -7.56
N LEU A 735 -19.20 10.89 -8.81
CA LEU A 735 -20.28 10.73 -9.81
C LEU A 735 -20.02 9.52 -10.72
N THR A 736 -20.70 8.41 -10.44
CA THR A 736 -20.50 7.11 -11.10
C THR A 736 -21.77 6.66 -11.83
N TYR A 737 -21.69 5.64 -12.69
CA TYR A 737 -22.86 5.11 -13.38
C TYR A 737 -23.79 4.36 -12.44
N ASN A 738 -23.24 3.71 -11.40
CA ASN A 738 -23.97 3.07 -10.32
C ASN A 738 -23.17 3.17 -9.02
N GLY A 739 -23.77 3.69 -7.95
CA GLY A 739 -23.08 3.96 -6.68
C GLY A 739 -22.48 5.36 -6.63
N THR A 740 -23.24 6.38 -7.05
CA THR A 740 -22.86 7.78 -6.86
C THR A 740 -22.85 8.10 -5.36
N PHE A 741 -21.82 8.78 -4.89
CA PHE A 741 -21.69 9.28 -3.51
C PHE A 741 -21.14 10.70 -3.55
N VAL A 742 -21.95 11.68 -3.14
CA VAL A 742 -21.54 13.08 -2.96
C VAL A 742 -21.97 13.56 -1.57
N ASN A 743 -21.35 14.61 -1.05
CA ASN A 743 -21.65 15.18 0.27
C ASN A 743 -21.78 16.70 0.18
N GLU A 744 -21.98 17.37 1.31
CA GLU A 744 -22.22 18.81 1.38
C GLU A 744 -21.07 19.68 0.86
N GLN A 745 -19.87 19.13 0.66
CA GLN A 745 -18.69 19.86 0.20
C GLN A 745 -18.80 20.35 -1.25
N ILE A 746 -19.74 19.81 -2.03
CA ILE A 746 -20.02 20.26 -3.40
C ILE A 746 -20.87 21.54 -3.46
N PHE A 747 -21.43 21.98 -2.32
CA PHE A 747 -22.27 23.16 -2.28
C PHE A 747 -21.48 24.38 -1.77
N PRO A 748 -21.94 25.61 -2.06
CA PRO A 748 -21.27 26.82 -1.61
C PRO A 748 -21.07 26.84 -0.09
N LYS A 749 -19.87 27.23 0.35
CA LYS A 749 -19.49 27.40 1.75
C LYS A 749 -19.34 28.88 2.08
N ILE A 750 -19.82 29.30 3.25
CA ILE A 750 -19.71 30.71 3.67
C ILE A 750 -18.38 30.94 4.39
N GLY A 751 -17.69 32.03 4.08
CA GLY A 751 -16.42 32.41 4.70
C GLY A 751 -15.20 31.70 4.12
N TYR A 752 -14.06 31.96 4.76
CA TYR A 752 -12.79 31.30 4.45
C TYR A 752 -12.82 29.83 4.89
N GLN A 753 -12.20 28.95 4.09
CA GLN A 753 -12.15 27.51 4.34
C GLN A 753 -10.69 27.07 4.59
N PRO A 754 -10.32 26.65 5.82
CA PRO A 754 -8.96 26.22 6.16
C PRO A 754 -8.49 24.97 5.40
N LEU A 755 -9.40 24.11 4.94
CA LEU A 755 -9.05 22.91 4.15
C LEU A 755 -8.38 23.24 2.80
N GLY A 756 -8.47 24.49 2.33
CA GLY A 756 -7.78 24.97 1.13
C GLY A 756 -6.29 25.32 1.35
N GLU A 757 -5.80 25.27 2.59
CA GLU A 757 -4.41 25.61 2.92
C GLU A 757 -3.40 24.51 2.54
N LEU A 758 -2.14 24.91 2.45
CA LEU A 758 -1.03 23.96 2.34
C LEU A 758 -0.73 23.33 3.71
N THR A 759 -0.52 22.02 3.77
CA THR A 759 -0.25 21.31 5.02
C THR A 759 1.22 20.95 5.25
N SER A 760 2.01 20.83 4.17
CA SER A 760 3.43 20.43 4.24
C SER A 760 4.34 21.61 4.59
N ASP A 761 5.02 21.56 5.73
CA ASP A 761 5.88 22.66 6.22
C ASP A 761 7.02 23.01 5.25
N ASP A 762 7.61 22.01 4.59
CA ASP A 762 8.66 22.23 3.59
C ASP A 762 8.13 22.98 2.35
N VAL A 763 6.92 22.62 1.89
CA VAL A 763 6.27 23.27 0.75
C VAL A 763 5.83 24.69 1.14
N ARG A 764 5.30 24.87 2.35
CA ARG A 764 4.97 26.19 2.90
C ARG A 764 6.18 27.11 2.94
N LYS A 765 7.32 26.63 3.44
CA LYS A 765 8.58 27.38 3.45
C LYS A 765 9.01 27.80 2.05
N LYS A 766 8.93 26.91 1.05
CA LYS A 766 9.22 27.23 -0.36
C LYS A 766 8.33 28.36 -0.90
N HIS A 767 7.08 28.42 -0.45
CA HIS A 767 6.15 29.49 -0.80
C HIS A 767 6.20 30.70 0.17
N GLY A 768 7.12 30.75 1.15
CA GLY A 768 7.22 31.86 2.11
C GLY A 768 6.04 31.95 3.08
N LEU A 769 5.49 30.81 3.48
CA LEU A 769 4.43 30.68 4.47
C LEU A 769 5.00 30.13 5.78
N GLU A 770 4.44 30.58 6.91
CA GLU A 770 4.75 30.06 8.25
C GLU A 770 4.40 28.57 8.37
N PRO A 771 5.01 27.80 9.29
CA PRO A 771 4.66 26.40 9.53
C PRO A 771 3.15 26.17 9.74
N HIS A 772 2.64 25.05 9.25
CA HIS A 772 1.21 24.76 9.32
C HIS A 772 0.80 24.42 10.76
N GLN A 773 -0.08 25.24 11.33
CA GLN A 773 -0.75 24.90 12.57
C GLN A 773 -1.93 23.97 12.27
N ARG A 774 -1.84 22.70 12.69
CA ARG A 774 -2.89 21.69 12.42
C ARG A 774 -4.26 22.08 13.00
N PHE A 775 -4.29 22.56 14.24
CA PHE A 775 -5.49 23.00 14.94
C PHE A 775 -5.19 24.21 15.82
N PRO A 776 -6.19 25.10 16.04
CA PRO A 776 -6.10 26.14 17.07
C PRO A 776 -5.87 25.54 18.46
N ARG A 777 -5.18 26.29 19.34
CA ARG A 777 -4.93 25.87 20.73
C ARG A 777 -6.25 25.62 21.47
N ILE A 778 -6.25 24.66 22.40
CA ILE A 778 -7.45 24.26 23.16
C ILE A 778 -8.17 25.40 23.90
N ASN A 779 -7.44 26.44 24.29
CA ASN A 779 -7.95 27.61 25.01
C ASN A 779 -8.31 28.80 24.10
N ASN A 780 -8.26 28.64 22.77
CA ASN A 780 -8.62 29.70 21.83
C ASN A 780 -10.14 29.95 21.85
N LEU A 781 -10.55 31.10 22.40
CA LEU A 781 -11.97 31.47 22.56
C LEU A 781 -12.67 31.75 21.21
N GLU A 782 -11.95 32.30 20.24
CA GLU A 782 -12.52 32.58 18.91
C GLU A 782 -12.83 31.29 18.16
N ALA A 783 -11.90 30.31 18.21
CA ALA A 783 -12.09 29.01 17.59
C ALA A 783 -13.28 28.23 18.19
N ARG A 784 -13.68 28.53 19.44
CA ARG A 784 -14.86 27.93 20.09
C ARG A 784 -16.20 28.41 19.53
N LYS A 785 -16.21 29.46 18.70
CA LYS A 785 -17.41 29.91 17.97
C LYS A 785 -17.75 28.97 16.81
N ASN A 786 -16.82 28.12 16.39
CA ASN A 786 -16.99 27.15 15.31
C ASN A 786 -16.87 25.72 15.85
N ASN A 787 -17.65 24.82 15.28
CA ASN A 787 -17.57 23.40 15.62
C ASN A 787 -16.52 22.70 14.74
N ALA A 788 -16.11 21.49 15.13
CA ALA A 788 -15.04 20.76 14.47
C ALA A 788 -15.40 20.25 13.05
N LEU A 789 -16.68 20.25 12.67
CA LEU A 789 -17.16 19.72 11.39
C LEU A 789 -17.44 20.83 10.36
N SER A 790 -17.79 22.04 10.81
CA SER A 790 -18.09 23.18 9.96
C SER A 790 -17.78 24.50 10.68
N ASN A 791 -17.29 25.47 9.90
CA ASN A 791 -17.12 26.86 10.32
C ASN A 791 -18.21 27.81 9.75
N ASP A 792 -19.10 27.32 8.89
CA ASP A 792 -20.08 28.12 8.16
C ASP A 792 -21.54 27.84 8.57
N ALA A 793 -21.76 26.82 9.40
CA ALA A 793 -23.07 26.40 9.86
C ALA A 793 -23.01 25.67 11.20
N ASP A 794 -24.15 25.63 11.87
CA ASP A 794 -24.36 24.86 13.10
C ASP A 794 -25.33 23.70 12.79
N TRP A 795 -26.45 23.59 13.52
CA TRP A 795 -27.58 22.76 13.13
C TRP A 795 -28.50 23.52 12.16
N ILE A 796 -28.87 22.84 11.08
CA ILE A 796 -29.72 23.33 10.00
C ILE A 796 -31.03 22.54 9.95
N ASN A 797 -32.11 23.22 9.59
CA ASN A 797 -33.25 22.53 9.00
C ASN A 797 -32.85 22.01 7.62
N PHE A 798 -33.20 20.76 7.32
CA PHE A 798 -32.78 20.11 6.08
C PHE A 798 -33.96 19.50 5.32
N GLU A 799 -34.08 19.89 4.06
CA GLU A 799 -35.06 19.38 3.12
C GLU A 799 -34.42 19.22 1.73
N ILE A 800 -34.69 18.09 1.07
CA ILE A 800 -34.08 17.81 -0.23
C ILE A 800 -35.04 17.06 -1.15
N LYS A 801 -35.09 17.51 -2.40
CA LYS A 801 -35.70 16.78 -3.52
C LYS A 801 -34.59 16.24 -4.41
N LEU A 802 -34.57 14.93 -4.60
CA LEU A 802 -33.61 14.23 -5.44
C LEU A 802 -34.30 13.69 -6.69
N SER A 803 -33.62 13.71 -7.83
CA SER A 803 -34.03 12.94 -8.99
C SER A 803 -32.85 12.15 -9.56
N THR A 804 -33.11 10.92 -10.02
CA THR A 804 -32.07 10.03 -10.57
C THR A 804 -32.61 9.16 -11.71
N ALA A 805 -31.76 8.27 -12.22
CA ALA A 805 -32.11 7.27 -13.22
C ALA A 805 -33.28 6.37 -12.76
N PRO A 806 -34.14 5.89 -13.67
CA PRO A 806 -35.37 5.18 -13.31
C PRO A 806 -35.15 3.83 -12.60
N ASP A 807 -33.96 3.23 -12.76
CA ASP A 807 -33.55 1.97 -12.14
C ASP A 807 -32.82 2.15 -10.79
N GLN A 808 -32.55 3.39 -10.36
CA GLN A 808 -31.80 3.68 -9.13
C GLN A 808 -32.69 4.22 -8.01
N ILE A 809 -32.19 4.11 -6.78
CA ILE A 809 -32.76 4.75 -5.58
C ILE A 809 -31.80 5.85 -5.16
N ALA A 810 -32.27 7.10 -5.08
CA ALA A 810 -31.50 8.20 -4.55
C ALA A 810 -31.87 8.43 -3.08
N ILE A 811 -30.86 8.57 -2.22
CA ILE A 811 -31.04 8.63 -0.76
C ILE A 811 -30.22 9.79 -0.21
N ALA A 812 -30.82 10.54 0.71
CA ALA A 812 -30.17 11.54 1.55
C ALA A 812 -30.77 11.48 2.97
N PRO A 813 -30.15 12.11 3.99
CA PRO A 813 -30.76 12.28 5.31
C PRO A 813 -32.19 12.81 5.22
N GLY A 814 -33.09 12.25 6.05
CA GLY A 814 -34.49 12.65 6.09
C GLY A 814 -35.46 11.49 5.94
N TYR A 815 -36.72 11.76 6.31
CA TYR A 815 -37.81 10.82 6.15
C TYR A 815 -38.44 11.04 4.78
N LEU A 816 -38.71 9.94 4.06
CA LEU A 816 -39.32 9.99 2.74
C LEU A 816 -40.73 10.57 2.86
N GLN A 817 -40.95 11.74 2.28
CA GLN A 817 -42.24 12.42 2.21
C GLN A 817 -43.03 11.94 1.00
N LYS A 818 -42.35 11.83 -0.15
CA LYS A 818 -42.94 11.46 -1.42
C LYS A 818 -41.92 10.79 -2.33
N GLU A 819 -42.37 9.77 -3.05
CA GLU A 819 -41.65 9.16 -4.17
C GLU A 819 -42.56 9.21 -5.40
N TRP A 820 -42.02 9.56 -6.57
CA TRP A 820 -42.77 9.54 -7.82
C TRP A 820 -41.86 9.33 -9.03
N LYS A 821 -42.47 8.99 -10.18
CA LYS A 821 -41.79 8.93 -11.47
C LYS A 821 -42.33 10.03 -12.39
N LYS A 822 -41.46 10.74 -13.09
CA LYS A 822 -41.81 11.79 -14.06
C LYS A 822 -40.74 11.85 -15.15
N ASN A 823 -41.14 11.97 -16.41
CA ASN A 823 -40.21 12.14 -17.55
C ASN A 823 -39.09 11.07 -17.60
N GLY A 824 -39.42 9.81 -17.33
CA GLY A 824 -38.44 8.71 -17.33
C GLY A 824 -37.42 8.75 -16.19
N ARG A 825 -37.63 9.59 -15.16
CA ARG A 825 -36.78 9.72 -13.97
C ARG A 825 -37.56 9.39 -12.71
N ARG A 826 -36.84 8.95 -11.67
CA ARG A 826 -37.41 8.69 -10.34
C ARG A 826 -37.02 9.81 -9.39
N TYR A 827 -37.98 10.27 -8.59
CA TYR A 827 -37.86 11.41 -7.71
C TYR A 827 -38.17 11.02 -6.27
N PHE A 828 -37.47 11.66 -5.34
CA PHE A 828 -37.60 11.45 -3.91
C PHE A 828 -37.59 12.79 -3.18
N HIS A 829 -38.47 12.95 -2.21
CA HIS A 829 -38.50 14.11 -1.33
C HIS A 829 -38.24 13.66 0.09
N TYR A 830 -37.13 14.12 0.67
CA TYR A 830 -36.73 13.85 2.05
C TYR A 830 -36.79 15.13 2.87
N LYS A 831 -37.28 15.02 4.10
CA LYS A 831 -37.32 16.13 5.06
C LYS A 831 -36.96 15.63 6.45
N MET A 832 -36.12 16.37 7.15
CA MET A 832 -35.85 16.13 8.57
C MET A 832 -36.94 16.76 9.44
N ASP A 833 -37.32 16.09 10.52
CA ASP A 833 -38.25 16.62 11.54
C ASP A 833 -37.54 17.33 12.69
N LYS A 834 -36.20 17.30 12.69
CA LYS A 834 -35.32 17.95 13.66
C LYS A 834 -34.10 18.52 12.94
N PRO A 835 -33.53 19.63 13.43
CA PRO A 835 -32.28 20.15 12.89
C PRO A 835 -31.16 19.10 12.94
N ILE A 836 -30.33 19.09 11.90
CA ILE A 836 -29.14 18.24 11.78
C ILE A 836 -27.92 19.12 11.56
N LEU A 837 -26.71 18.64 11.83
CA LEU A 837 -25.52 19.38 11.42
C LEU A 837 -25.50 19.56 9.89
N ASN A 838 -24.90 20.65 9.41
CA ASN A 838 -24.66 20.88 7.99
C ASN A 838 -23.56 19.95 7.45
N PHE A 839 -23.85 18.66 7.49
CA PHE A 839 -22.99 17.53 7.20
C PHE A 839 -23.90 16.38 6.76
N TYR A 840 -24.02 16.19 5.45
CA TYR A 840 -24.99 15.26 4.85
C TYR A 840 -24.47 14.69 3.53
N SER A 841 -24.97 13.52 3.17
CA SER A 841 -24.61 12.84 1.92
C SER A 841 -25.81 12.60 1.01
N ILE A 842 -25.52 12.45 -0.27
CA ILE A 842 -26.47 12.09 -1.33
C ILE A 842 -25.88 10.89 -2.07
N LEU A 843 -26.64 9.80 -2.10
CA LEU A 843 -26.24 8.55 -2.75
C LEU A 843 -27.25 8.14 -3.81
N SER A 844 -26.79 7.48 -4.87
CA SER A 844 -27.66 6.89 -5.89
C SER A 844 -27.08 5.60 -6.44
N ALA A 845 -27.82 4.49 -6.29
CA ALA A 845 -27.43 3.20 -6.84
C ALA A 845 -28.65 2.29 -7.08
N ARG A 846 -28.41 1.16 -7.74
CA ARG A 846 -29.31 0.01 -7.82
C ARG A 846 -29.21 -0.80 -6.53
N TYR A 847 -30.05 -0.47 -5.56
CA TYR A 847 -30.06 -1.12 -4.25
C TYR A 847 -31.12 -2.21 -4.13
N ALA A 848 -30.74 -3.32 -3.51
CA ALA A 848 -31.65 -4.12 -2.71
C ALA A 848 -31.72 -3.55 -1.29
N VAL A 849 -32.82 -3.80 -0.57
CA VAL A 849 -33.05 -3.23 0.77
C VAL A 849 -33.40 -4.31 1.77
N LYS A 850 -32.66 -4.36 2.89
CA LYS A 850 -33.00 -5.16 4.06
C LYS A 850 -33.60 -4.23 5.12
N LYS A 851 -34.71 -4.62 5.73
CA LYS A 851 -35.41 -3.80 6.74
C LYS A 851 -35.60 -4.56 8.05
N ASP A 852 -35.60 -3.82 9.15
CA ASP A 852 -35.90 -4.31 10.49
C ASP A 852 -36.34 -3.14 11.38
N VAL A 853 -36.73 -3.40 12.61
CA VAL A 853 -37.10 -2.39 13.61
C VAL A 853 -36.36 -2.66 14.92
N TRP A 854 -35.81 -1.60 15.52
CA TRP A 854 -35.32 -1.61 16.89
C TRP A 854 -36.32 -0.89 17.79
N THR A 855 -36.57 -1.43 18.98
CA THR A 855 -37.43 -0.80 19.99
C THR A 855 -36.57 -0.47 21.21
N SER A 856 -36.60 0.79 21.65
CA SER A 856 -35.90 1.22 22.86
C SER A 856 -36.56 0.64 24.12
N LYS A 857 -35.89 0.73 25.27
CA LYS A 857 -36.46 0.27 26.56
C LYS A 857 -37.73 1.04 26.92
N GLU A 858 -37.84 2.28 26.47
CA GLU A 858 -38.98 3.17 26.65
C GLU A 858 -40.08 2.98 25.58
N GLY A 859 -39.95 1.97 24.72
CA GLY A 859 -40.95 1.63 23.70
C GLY A 859 -40.83 2.41 22.39
N LYS A 860 -39.83 3.27 22.21
CA LYS A 860 -39.63 4.03 20.95
C LYS A 860 -39.17 3.10 19.83
N LYS A 861 -39.94 3.03 18.75
CA LYS A 861 -39.58 2.26 17.54
C LYS A 861 -38.71 3.08 16.59
N VAL A 862 -37.65 2.46 16.07
CA VAL A 862 -36.70 3.03 15.09
C VAL A 862 -36.56 2.06 13.92
N ASN A 863 -36.83 2.54 12.71
CA ASN A 863 -36.68 1.75 11.49
C ASN A 863 -35.20 1.59 11.12
N LEU A 864 -34.76 0.37 10.85
CA LEU A 864 -33.40 0.06 10.44
C LEU A 864 -33.42 -0.43 9.00
N GLU A 865 -32.58 0.15 8.14
CA GLU A 865 -32.48 -0.28 6.74
C GLU A 865 -31.03 -0.43 6.29
N ILE A 866 -30.77 -1.40 5.41
CA ILE A 866 -29.47 -1.57 4.75
C ILE A 866 -29.74 -1.58 3.25
N TYR A 867 -29.14 -0.64 2.54
CA TYR A 867 -29.18 -0.51 1.08
C TYR A 867 -27.87 -1.06 0.53
N TYR A 868 -27.95 -2.14 -0.24
CA TYR A 868 -26.79 -2.93 -0.63
C TYR A 868 -26.90 -3.42 -2.08
N HIS A 869 -25.77 -3.78 -2.67
CA HIS A 869 -25.70 -4.44 -3.95
C HIS A 869 -26.34 -5.83 -3.86
N PRO A 870 -27.24 -6.25 -4.78
CA PRO A 870 -28.03 -7.47 -4.62
C PRO A 870 -27.24 -8.77 -4.33
N THR A 871 -25.98 -8.86 -4.74
CA THR A 871 -25.11 -10.02 -4.48
C THR A 871 -24.37 -9.97 -3.13
N HIS A 872 -24.35 -8.83 -2.44
CA HIS A 872 -23.58 -8.61 -1.21
C HIS A 872 -24.40 -8.95 0.04
N THR A 873 -24.94 -10.17 0.10
CA THR A 873 -25.81 -10.60 1.20
C THR A 873 -25.07 -11.13 2.43
N TYR A 874 -23.75 -11.28 2.36
CA TYR A 874 -22.94 -12.05 3.32
C TYR A 874 -22.99 -11.53 4.76
N ASN A 875 -23.00 -10.21 4.94
CA ASN A 875 -22.79 -9.56 6.25
C ASN A 875 -23.98 -8.71 6.74
N LEU A 876 -25.11 -8.76 6.04
CA LEU A 876 -26.27 -7.91 6.35
C LEU A 876 -26.83 -8.15 7.77
N GLU A 877 -26.83 -9.40 8.23
CA GLU A 877 -27.26 -9.73 9.61
C GLU A 877 -26.32 -9.15 10.66
N ARG A 878 -25.01 -9.22 10.44
CA ARG A 878 -24.01 -8.67 11.36
C ARG A 878 -24.12 -7.16 11.47
N MET A 879 -24.31 -6.48 10.33
CA MET A 879 -24.58 -5.05 10.28
C MET A 879 -25.89 -4.70 11.01
N MET A 880 -26.97 -5.46 10.77
CA MET A 880 -28.26 -5.23 11.44
C MET A 880 -28.15 -5.40 12.96
N GLN A 881 -27.46 -6.45 13.41
CA GLN A 881 -27.16 -6.66 14.83
C GLN A 881 -26.26 -5.57 15.41
N GLY A 882 -25.26 -5.12 14.65
CA GLY A 882 -24.40 -3.99 15.01
C GLY A 882 -25.21 -2.74 15.29
N MET A 883 -26.17 -2.38 14.41
CA MET A 883 -27.09 -1.26 14.64
C MET A 883 -27.91 -1.46 15.91
N LYS A 884 -28.60 -2.60 16.06
CA LYS A 884 -29.47 -2.88 17.23
C LYS A 884 -28.70 -2.84 18.56
N LYS A 885 -27.53 -3.49 18.62
CA LYS A 885 -26.72 -3.58 19.85
C LYS A 885 -26.16 -2.22 20.23
N SER A 886 -25.69 -1.44 19.26
CA SER A 886 -25.11 -0.12 19.51
C SER A 886 -26.18 0.89 19.93
N LEU A 887 -27.35 0.90 19.27
CA LEU A 887 -28.49 1.70 19.69
C LEU A 887 -28.93 1.35 21.12
N SER A 888 -28.97 0.06 21.46
CA SER A 888 -29.31 -0.40 22.81
C SER A 888 -28.30 0.04 23.86
N TYR A 889 -27.00 -0.08 23.56
CA TYR A 889 -25.93 0.30 24.49
C TYR A 889 -25.88 1.82 24.69
N CYS A 890 -25.82 2.59 23.61
CA CYS A 890 -25.66 4.04 23.68
C CYS A 890 -26.92 4.72 24.26
N SER A 891 -28.12 4.24 23.89
CA SER A 891 -29.36 4.80 24.44
C SER A 891 -29.50 4.56 25.94
N ALA A 892 -29.04 3.41 26.44
CA ALA A 892 -29.11 3.08 27.86
C ALA A 892 -28.07 3.82 28.72
N ASN A 893 -26.90 4.13 28.15
CA ASN A 893 -25.77 4.68 28.93
C ASN A 893 -25.54 6.18 28.74
N PHE A 894 -25.94 6.79 27.62
CA PHE A 894 -25.59 8.17 27.30
C PHE A 894 -26.82 9.09 27.20
N SER A 895 -27.66 8.89 26.18
CA SER A 895 -28.90 9.65 25.98
C SER A 895 -29.81 8.95 24.96
N PRO A 896 -31.12 9.24 24.89
CA PRO A 896 -32.00 8.63 23.89
C PRO A 896 -31.56 8.94 22.45
N TYR A 897 -31.72 7.95 21.55
CA TYR A 897 -31.49 8.15 20.11
C TYR A 897 -32.47 9.17 19.52
N GLN A 898 -31.97 10.12 18.74
CA GLN A 898 -32.72 11.33 18.36
C GLN A 898 -33.67 11.16 17.17
N TYR A 899 -33.39 10.22 16.25
CA TYR A 899 -34.13 10.04 15.00
C TYR A 899 -35.13 8.86 15.07
N ARG A 900 -35.94 8.68 14.01
CA ARG A 900 -36.90 7.56 13.86
C ARG A 900 -36.41 6.46 12.92
N GLN A 901 -35.22 6.63 12.32
CA GLN A 901 -34.61 5.63 11.44
C GLN A 901 -33.09 5.65 11.54
N MET A 902 -32.43 4.58 11.11
CA MET A 902 -30.99 4.51 10.87
C MET A 902 -30.74 3.65 9.64
N ARG A 903 -29.92 4.12 8.70
CA ARG A 903 -29.72 3.46 7.39
C ARG A 903 -28.25 3.27 7.08
N ILE A 904 -27.85 2.09 6.63
CA ILE A 904 -26.52 1.82 6.05
C ILE A 904 -26.64 1.81 4.53
N LEU A 905 -25.75 2.52 3.84
CA LEU A 905 -25.82 2.74 2.40
C LEU A 905 -24.52 2.32 1.71
N GLU A 906 -24.55 1.25 0.92
CA GLU A 906 -23.35 0.77 0.23
C GLU A 906 -22.90 1.72 -0.89
N PHE A 907 -21.59 1.97 -1.00
CA PHE A 907 -21.01 2.70 -2.14
C PHE A 907 -19.74 2.02 -2.68
N PRO A 908 -19.34 2.31 -3.94
CA PRO A 908 -18.24 1.63 -4.61
C PRO A 908 -16.91 1.73 -3.87
N ARG A 909 -16.07 0.70 -4.00
CA ARG A 909 -14.72 0.62 -3.40
C ARG A 909 -13.68 1.65 -3.85
N TYR A 910 -14.09 2.69 -4.58
CA TYR A 910 -13.20 3.79 -4.97
C TYR A 910 -12.74 4.64 -3.77
N ALA A 911 -13.46 4.52 -2.66
CA ALA A 911 -13.04 5.00 -1.35
C ALA A 911 -13.17 3.87 -0.32
N GLY A 912 -12.28 3.83 0.66
CA GLY A 912 -12.21 2.78 1.69
C GLY A 912 -12.53 3.33 3.09
N PHE A 913 -13.75 3.83 3.30
CA PHE A 913 -14.23 4.28 4.62
C PHE A 913 -15.72 3.95 4.84
N ALA A 914 -16.18 4.10 6.08
CA ALA A 914 -17.57 4.32 6.43
C ALA A 914 -17.67 5.68 7.14
N GLN A 915 -18.81 6.37 7.02
CA GLN A 915 -18.96 7.71 7.58
C GLN A 915 -20.38 7.92 8.08
N SER A 916 -20.51 8.42 9.31
CA SER A 916 -21.81 8.60 9.95
C SER A 916 -22.38 10.01 9.74
N PHE A 917 -23.40 10.12 8.87
CA PHE A 917 -24.23 11.32 8.73
C PHE A 917 -25.52 11.18 9.54
N ALA A 918 -26.35 12.22 9.59
CA ALA A 918 -27.62 12.17 10.33
C ALA A 918 -28.54 11.05 9.78
N ASN A 919 -28.81 10.02 10.59
CA ASN A 919 -29.59 8.82 10.25
C ASN A 919 -29.14 8.00 9.01
N THR A 920 -27.99 8.28 8.41
CA THR A 920 -27.45 7.56 7.26
C THR A 920 -25.96 7.32 7.38
N VAL A 921 -25.51 6.10 7.08
CA VAL A 921 -24.11 5.68 7.14
C VAL A 921 -23.70 5.09 5.78
N PRO A 922 -23.17 5.91 4.87
CA PRO A 922 -22.42 5.43 3.71
C PRO A 922 -21.30 4.50 4.13
N TYR A 923 -21.23 3.34 3.50
CA TYR A 923 -20.35 2.24 3.88
C TYR A 923 -19.72 1.62 2.63
N SER A 924 -18.39 1.67 2.51
CA SER A 924 -17.68 1.15 1.34
C SER A 924 -17.86 -0.36 1.16
N GLU A 925 -18.08 -0.77 -0.09
CA GLU A 925 -18.01 -2.15 -0.59
C GLU A 925 -16.76 -2.90 -0.07
N SER A 926 -15.61 -2.21 0.00
CA SER A 926 -14.32 -2.82 0.34
C SER A 926 -14.02 -3.04 1.83
N ILE A 927 -14.92 -2.62 2.73
CA ILE A 927 -14.69 -2.74 4.18
C ILE A 927 -15.46 -3.91 4.78
N GLY A 928 -16.80 -3.80 4.83
CA GLY A 928 -17.62 -4.63 5.71
C GLY A 928 -18.54 -5.60 4.97
N PHE A 929 -18.99 -5.25 3.76
CA PHE A 929 -19.90 -6.10 2.99
C PHE A 929 -19.28 -7.44 2.60
N LEU A 930 -17.97 -7.44 2.30
CA LEU A 930 -17.23 -8.61 1.82
C LEU A 930 -16.38 -9.28 2.90
N ALA A 931 -16.46 -8.87 4.16
CA ALA A 931 -15.67 -9.49 5.24
C ALA A 931 -16.02 -10.99 5.42
N ASP A 932 -15.01 -11.83 5.66
CA ASP A 932 -15.17 -13.26 5.94
C ASP A 932 -14.82 -13.51 7.42
N VAL A 933 -15.83 -13.38 8.29
CA VAL A 933 -15.66 -13.40 9.75
C VAL A 933 -15.82 -14.82 10.29
N ASP A 934 -14.75 -15.42 10.83
CA ASP A 934 -14.85 -16.62 11.68
C ASP A 934 -15.05 -16.22 13.15
N ASP A 935 -16.29 -16.39 13.65
CA ASP A 935 -16.67 -16.04 15.02
C ASP A 935 -15.75 -16.67 16.10
N LYS A 936 -15.14 -17.84 15.83
CA LYS A 936 -14.24 -18.51 16.79
C LYS A 936 -12.87 -17.85 16.88
N LYS A 937 -12.36 -17.32 15.77
CA LYS A 937 -10.96 -16.88 15.66
C LYS A 937 -10.79 -15.38 15.51
N ASP A 938 -11.67 -14.75 14.76
CA ASP A 938 -11.48 -13.40 14.26
C ASP A 938 -12.21 -12.38 15.14
N ILE A 939 -11.86 -11.11 14.97
CA ILE A 939 -12.64 -10.01 15.56
C ILE A 939 -13.79 -9.77 14.58
N ASP A 940 -15.02 -9.62 15.07
CA ASP A 940 -16.15 -9.25 14.22
C ASP A 940 -16.02 -7.78 13.83
N LEU A 941 -15.23 -7.56 12.78
CA LEU A 941 -14.96 -6.24 12.22
C LEU A 941 -16.25 -5.55 11.76
N VAL A 942 -17.18 -6.31 11.18
CA VAL A 942 -18.43 -5.76 10.64
C VAL A 942 -19.26 -5.19 11.78
N LEU A 943 -19.41 -5.95 12.86
CA LEU A 943 -20.09 -5.49 14.07
C LEU A 943 -19.38 -4.26 14.65
N TYR A 944 -18.05 -4.30 14.79
CA TYR A 944 -17.28 -3.22 15.37
C TYR A 944 -17.36 -1.91 14.58
N VAL A 945 -17.12 -1.93 13.27
CA VAL A 945 -17.21 -0.72 12.43
C VAL A 945 -18.64 -0.21 12.41
N THR A 946 -19.65 -1.09 12.28
CA THR A 946 -21.06 -0.66 12.36
C THR A 946 -21.37 0.00 13.70
N ALA A 947 -20.83 -0.54 14.80
CA ALA A 947 -21.03 0.03 16.13
C ALA A 947 -20.34 1.40 16.29
N HIS A 948 -19.16 1.57 15.72
CA HIS A 948 -18.44 2.85 15.66
C HIS A 948 -19.26 3.90 14.92
N GLU A 949 -19.73 3.58 13.71
CA GLU A 949 -20.54 4.52 12.93
C GLU A 949 -21.87 4.87 13.59
N VAL A 950 -22.51 3.92 14.27
CA VAL A 950 -23.76 4.20 15.01
C VAL A 950 -23.50 5.03 16.26
N ALA A 951 -22.35 4.84 16.93
CA ALA A 951 -21.98 5.62 18.10
C ALA A 951 -21.77 7.11 17.77
N HIS A 952 -21.36 7.44 16.56
CA HIS A 952 -21.25 8.84 16.12
C HIS A 952 -22.58 9.61 16.19
N GLN A 953 -23.71 8.92 16.18
CA GLN A 953 -25.01 9.56 16.36
C GLN A 953 -25.13 10.27 17.72
N TRP A 954 -24.31 9.90 18.70
CA TRP A 954 -24.08 10.65 19.95
C TRP A 954 -22.84 11.54 19.83
N TRP A 955 -21.72 10.94 19.44
CA TRP A 955 -20.41 11.59 19.39
C TRP A 955 -20.12 12.17 17.99
N GLY A 956 -20.35 13.47 17.84
CA GLY A 956 -20.27 14.17 16.55
C GLY A 956 -21.62 14.65 16.03
N HIS A 957 -22.76 14.14 16.53
CA HIS A 957 -24.11 14.61 16.16
C HIS A 957 -24.90 15.23 17.31
N GLN A 958 -24.88 14.64 18.51
CA GLN A 958 -25.42 15.30 19.72
C GLN A 958 -24.35 16.18 20.37
N VAL A 959 -23.18 15.60 20.62
CA VAL A 959 -22.02 16.28 21.20
C VAL A 959 -21.06 16.64 20.09
N VAL A 960 -20.87 17.92 19.84
CA VAL A 960 -19.93 18.43 18.82
C VAL A 960 -18.92 19.35 19.49
N PRO A 961 -17.61 19.04 19.42
CA PRO A 961 -16.58 19.88 19.99
C PRO A 961 -16.29 21.11 19.13
N ALA A 962 -15.67 22.11 19.74
CA ALA A 962 -15.07 23.25 19.07
C ALA A 962 -13.95 22.82 18.11
N TYR A 963 -13.67 23.61 17.07
CA TYR A 963 -12.53 23.42 16.17
C TYR A 963 -11.20 23.80 16.85
N VAL A 964 -10.78 23.02 17.84
CA VAL A 964 -9.54 23.20 18.61
C VAL A 964 -8.84 21.86 18.85
N GLN A 965 -7.61 21.90 19.35
CA GLN A 965 -6.88 20.72 19.85
C GLN A 965 -7.78 19.82 20.72
N GLY A 966 -7.74 18.51 20.45
CA GLY A 966 -8.54 17.51 21.16
C GLY A 966 -9.94 17.27 20.60
N ALA A 967 -10.41 18.05 19.61
CA ALA A 967 -11.73 17.88 19.01
C ALA A 967 -12.00 16.44 18.51
N HIS A 968 -11.09 15.89 17.72
CA HIS A 968 -11.26 14.52 17.21
C HIS A 968 -11.18 13.45 18.31
N THR A 969 -10.55 13.73 19.45
CA THR A 969 -10.58 12.79 20.58
C THR A 969 -12.01 12.67 21.15
N VAL A 970 -12.70 13.80 21.30
CA VAL A 970 -14.10 13.82 21.75
C VAL A 970 -14.97 13.05 20.77
N ILE A 971 -14.77 13.18 19.46
CA ILE A 971 -15.59 12.48 18.46
C ILE A 971 -15.18 11.00 18.33
N GLU A 972 -13.94 10.75 17.93
CA GLU A 972 -13.48 9.43 17.50
C GLU A 972 -13.16 8.50 18.67
N SER A 973 -12.50 8.99 19.72
CA SER A 973 -12.16 8.11 20.85
C SER A 973 -13.42 7.67 21.62
N MET A 974 -14.44 8.54 21.73
CA MET A 974 -15.70 8.14 22.37
C MET A 974 -16.54 7.19 21.50
N ALA A 975 -16.51 7.34 20.18
CA ALA A 975 -17.09 6.36 19.26
C ALA A 975 -16.37 5.01 19.37
N GLN A 976 -15.03 5.02 19.45
CA GLN A 976 -14.21 3.83 19.69
C GLN A 976 -14.56 3.13 21.00
N TYR A 977 -14.67 3.87 22.10
CA TYR A 977 -15.09 3.34 23.40
C TYR A 977 -16.48 2.68 23.31
N SER A 978 -17.44 3.34 22.68
CA SER A 978 -18.81 2.84 22.54
C SER A 978 -18.87 1.55 21.70
N ALA A 979 -18.08 1.50 20.62
CA ALA A 979 -17.95 0.31 19.78
C ALA A 979 -17.28 -0.84 20.52
N LEU A 980 -16.21 -0.55 21.28
CA LEU A 980 -15.51 -1.52 22.12
C LEU A 980 -16.42 -2.14 23.17
N MET A 981 -17.19 -1.34 23.90
CA MET A 981 -18.10 -1.85 24.92
C MET A 981 -19.23 -2.67 24.29
N THR A 982 -19.78 -2.21 23.16
CA THR A 982 -20.77 -2.98 22.40
C THR A 982 -20.22 -4.34 21.96
N MET A 983 -18.99 -4.36 21.46
CA MET A 983 -18.29 -5.57 21.05
C MET A 983 -17.99 -6.48 22.24
N GLU A 984 -17.58 -5.94 23.39
CA GLU A 984 -17.31 -6.73 24.61
C GLU A 984 -18.58 -7.43 25.09
N LYS A 985 -19.71 -6.72 25.15
CA LYS A 985 -21.00 -7.32 25.56
C LYS A 985 -21.47 -8.37 24.55
N ALA A 986 -21.13 -8.22 23.27
CA ALA A 986 -21.52 -9.15 22.21
C ALA A 986 -20.63 -10.39 22.14
N LEU A 987 -19.32 -10.25 22.33
CA LEU A 987 -18.32 -11.28 22.00
C LEU A 987 -17.47 -11.74 23.21
N GLY A 988 -17.51 -11.00 24.33
CA GLY A 988 -16.74 -11.27 25.54
C GLY A 988 -15.31 -10.69 25.56
N LYS A 989 -14.72 -10.63 26.76
CA LYS A 989 -13.43 -9.98 27.04
C LYS A 989 -12.22 -10.55 26.29
N ASP A 990 -12.23 -11.84 25.96
CA ASP A 990 -11.09 -12.49 25.29
C ASP A 990 -10.84 -11.91 23.88
N LYS A 991 -11.90 -11.53 23.15
CA LYS A 991 -11.78 -10.89 21.83
C LYS A 991 -11.26 -9.46 21.95
N ILE A 992 -11.59 -8.77 23.05
CA ILE A 992 -11.10 -7.41 23.31
C ILE A 992 -9.59 -7.39 23.51
N LYS A 993 -9.02 -8.38 24.21
CA LYS A 993 -7.55 -8.51 24.35
C LYS A 993 -6.84 -8.48 22.99
N LYS A 994 -7.35 -9.25 22.04
CA LYS A 994 -6.79 -9.33 20.68
C LYS A 994 -6.92 -7.98 19.97
N PHE A 995 -8.06 -7.31 20.10
CA PHE A 995 -8.31 -5.99 19.53
C PHE A 995 -7.35 -4.93 20.10
N LEU A 996 -7.23 -4.82 21.42
CA LEU A 996 -6.35 -3.83 22.08
C LEU A 996 -4.89 -4.02 21.67
N ARG A 997 -4.43 -5.26 21.52
CA ARG A 997 -3.09 -5.56 21.01
C ARG A 997 -2.88 -5.01 19.59
N LEU A 998 -3.88 -5.13 18.71
CA LEU A 998 -3.81 -4.60 17.35
C LEU A 998 -3.79 -3.07 17.34
N GLU A 999 -4.65 -2.44 18.14
CA GLU A 999 -4.68 -0.98 18.28
C GLU A 999 -3.38 -0.44 18.87
N MET A 1000 -2.84 -1.08 19.93
CA MET A 1000 -1.53 -0.72 20.49
C MET A 1000 -0.43 -0.75 19.44
N ASN A 1001 -0.37 -1.81 18.63
CA ASN A 1001 0.62 -1.92 17.56
C ASN A 1001 0.46 -0.83 16.49
N LYS A 1002 -0.77 -0.46 16.14
CA LYS A 1002 -1.02 0.66 15.20
C LYS A 1002 -0.61 1.99 15.79
N TYR A 1003 -0.90 2.24 17.07
CA TYR A 1003 -0.45 3.43 17.79
C TYR A 1003 1.08 3.52 17.77
N LEU A 1004 1.79 2.48 18.23
CA LEU A 1004 3.26 2.49 18.29
C LEU A 1004 3.90 2.67 16.92
N LYS A 1005 3.35 2.05 15.86
CA LYS A 1005 3.81 2.27 14.48
C LYS A 1005 3.55 3.70 13.99
N GLY A 1006 2.39 4.27 14.33
CA GLY A 1006 2.03 5.65 14.00
C GLY A 1006 2.99 6.67 14.61
N ARG A 1007 3.41 6.45 15.87
CA ARG A 1007 4.41 7.29 16.55
C ARG A 1007 5.73 7.34 15.78
N SER A 1008 6.19 6.19 15.29
CA SER A 1008 7.43 6.10 14.51
C SER A 1008 7.33 6.77 13.13
N ALA A 1009 6.12 7.06 12.63
CA ALA A 1009 5.86 7.70 11.35
C ALA A 1009 5.41 9.17 11.48
N GLU A 1010 5.37 9.73 12.70
CA GLU A 1010 4.92 11.11 12.94
C GLU A 1010 5.88 12.14 12.31
N ILE A 1011 5.31 13.04 11.52
CA ILE A 1011 6.04 14.00 10.69
C ILE A 1011 6.27 15.36 11.35
N GLN A 1012 5.47 15.73 12.36
CA GLN A 1012 5.63 16.99 13.11
C GLN A 1012 5.95 16.70 14.58
N LYS A 1013 4.92 16.44 15.39
CA LYS A 1013 5.02 16.22 16.83
C LYS A 1013 3.89 15.33 17.30
N GLU A 1014 4.20 14.31 18.08
CA GLU A 1014 3.19 13.52 18.78
C GLU A 1014 2.53 14.36 19.87
N MET A 1015 1.21 14.33 19.94
CA MET A 1015 0.44 15.09 20.94
C MET A 1015 -0.11 14.17 22.05
N PRO A 1016 -0.31 14.68 23.28
CA PRO A 1016 -1.15 14.00 24.27
C PRO A 1016 -2.56 13.76 23.73
N LEU A 1017 -3.27 12.75 24.25
CA LEU A 1017 -4.60 12.37 23.73
C LEU A 1017 -5.60 13.53 23.85
N MET A 1018 -5.53 14.32 24.93
CA MET A 1018 -6.37 15.51 25.14
C MET A 1018 -6.10 16.63 24.13
N LEU A 1019 -4.91 16.67 23.51
CA LEU A 1019 -4.46 17.74 22.63
C LEU A 1019 -4.25 17.28 21.20
N THR A 1020 -4.87 16.17 20.80
CA THR A 1020 -4.71 15.60 19.46
C THR A 1020 -5.07 16.60 18.36
N GLU A 1021 -4.28 16.65 17.29
CA GLU A 1021 -4.42 17.60 16.18
C GLU A 1021 -4.76 16.90 14.84
N GLY A 1022 -5.62 15.88 14.86
CA GLY A 1022 -5.93 15.09 13.66
C GLY A 1022 -5.07 13.85 13.44
N GLN A 1023 -4.21 13.51 14.40
CA GLN A 1023 -3.39 12.30 14.34
C GLN A 1023 -4.24 11.04 14.59
N GLN A 1024 -4.56 10.32 13.51
CA GLN A 1024 -5.41 9.11 13.56
C GLN A 1024 -4.89 8.04 14.53
N TYR A 1025 -3.58 7.83 14.55
CA TYR A 1025 -2.97 6.85 15.45
C TYR A 1025 -3.21 7.18 16.94
N ILE A 1026 -3.52 8.44 17.27
CA ILE A 1026 -3.84 8.90 18.62
C ILE A 1026 -5.35 8.80 18.88
N HIS A 1027 -6.18 9.54 18.16
CA HIS A 1027 -7.61 9.62 18.50
C HIS A 1027 -8.40 8.32 18.19
N TYR A 1028 -7.89 7.44 17.33
CA TYR A 1028 -8.44 6.09 17.17
C TYR A 1028 -7.73 5.07 18.05
N ASN A 1029 -6.43 4.84 17.81
CA ASN A 1029 -5.75 3.68 18.36
C ASN A 1029 -5.34 3.88 19.84
N LYS A 1030 -4.69 5.01 20.18
CA LYS A 1030 -4.42 5.35 21.60
C LYS A 1030 -5.73 5.52 22.38
N GLY A 1031 -6.70 6.23 21.80
CA GLY A 1031 -8.01 6.49 22.39
C GLY A 1031 -8.74 5.20 22.79
N SER A 1032 -8.76 4.21 21.90
CA SER A 1032 -9.31 2.87 22.16
C SER A 1032 -8.70 2.21 23.40
N VAL A 1033 -7.37 2.22 23.50
CA VAL A 1033 -6.68 1.59 24.62
C VAL A 1033 -6.87 2.37 25.91
N VAL A 1034 -6.71 3.69 25.87
CA VAL A 1034 -6.82 4.57 27.05
C VAL A 1034 -8.21 4.52 27.65
N LEU A 1035 -9.27 4.62 26.85
CA LEU A 1035 -10.64 4.64 27.38
C LEU A 1035 -11.06 3.27 27.91
N TYR A 1036 -10.61 2.19 27.26
CA TYR A 1036 -10.82 0.85 27.79
C TYR A 1036 -10.00 0.56 29.06
N ALA A 1037 -8.82 1.15 29.21
CA ALA A 1037 -8.08 1.08 30.46
C ALA A 1037 -8.82 1.86 31.55
N LEU A 1038 -9.15 3.14 31.32
CA LEU A 1038 -9.82 3.98 32.31
C LEU A 1038 -11.11 3.33 32.85
N GLN A 1039 -11.99 2.84 31.97
CA GLN A 1039 -13.23 2.16 32.40
C GLN A 1039 -12.97 0.93 33.28
N ASP A 1040 -11.87 0.21 33.08
CA ASP A 1040 -11.53 -0.96 33.89
C ASP A 1040 -10.95 -0.56 35.27
N TYR A 1041 -10.31 0.61 35.37
CA TYR A 1041 -9.80 1.14 36.63
C TYR A 1041 -10.89 1.77 37.50
N ILE A 1042 -11.77 2.59 36.92
CA ILE A 1042 -12.82 3.31 37.68
C ILE A 1042 -14.18 2.60 37.65
N GLY A 1043 -14.35 1.61 36.78
CA GLY A 1043 -15.59 0.86 36.54
C GLY A 1043 -16.45 1.45 35.42
N GLU A 1044 -17.00 0.57 34.57
CA GLU A 1044 -17.86 0.93 33.43
C GLU A 1044 -19.04 1.83 33.85
N LYS A 1045 -19.71 1.52 34.98
CA LYS A 1045 -20.85 2.31 35.47
C LYS A 1045 -20.44 3.74 35.81
N GLN A 1046 -19.28 3.91 36.44
CA GLN A 1046 -18.78 5.22 36.85
C GLN A 1046 -18.34 6.04 35.64
N MET A 1047 -17.62 5.40 34.69
CA MET A 1047 -17.24 5.98 33.41
C MET A 1047 -18.48 6.45 32.62
N ASN A 1048 -19.48 5.57 32.46
CA ASN A 1048 -20.70 5.90 31.71
C ASN A 1048 -21.53 6.98 32.40
N ALA A 1049 -21.59 7.01 33.73
CA ALA A 1049 -22.25 8.08 34.46
C ALA A 1049 -21.57 9.45 34.22
N ALA A 1050 -20.24 9.49 34.14
CA ALA A 1050 -19.50 10.71 33.79
C ALA A 1050 -19.81 11.17 32.36
N LEU A 1051 -19.79 10.24 31.40
CA LEU A 1051 -20.14 10.53 30.00
C LEU A 1051 -21.60 10.97 29.86
N GLN A 1052 -22.53 10.38 30.61
CA GLN A 1052 -23.93 10.77 30.63
C GLN A 1052 -24.11 12.19 31.16
N LYS A 1053 -23.43 12.55 32.27
CA LYS A 1053 -23.41 13.93 32.79
C LYS A 1053 -22.90 14.91 31.73
N TYR A 1054 -21.80 14.56 31.07
CA TYR A 1054 -21.22 15.37 30.00
C TYR A 1054 -22.21 15.57 28.83
N VAL A 1055 -22.79 14.50 28.29
CA VAL A 1055 -23.80 14.57 27.22
C VAL A 1055 -24.98 15.43 27.63
N LYS A 1056 -25.51 15.24 28.85
CA LYS A 1056 -26.64 16.03 29.36
C LYS A 1056 -26.34 17.55 29.39
N GLN A 1057 -25.08 17.93 29.61
CA GLN A 1057 -24.67 19.33 29.67
C GLN A 1057 -24.42 19.95 28.29
N VAL A 1058 -23.93 19.18 27.31
CA VAL A 1058 -23.42 19.75 26.05
C VAL A 1058 -24.14 19.29 24.79
N ALA A 1059 -25.08 18.34 24.88
CA ALA A 1059 -25.83 17.88 23.72
C ALA A 1059 -26.59 19.04 23.05
N TYR A 1060 -26.42 19.19 21.73
CA TYR A 1060 -27.02 20.25 20.90
C TYR A 1060 -26.69 21.68 21.34
N LYS A 1061 -25.64 21.86 22.14
CA LYS A 1061 -25.17 23.18 22.57
C LYS A 1061 -24.58 23.92 21.36
N GLU A 1062 -25.05 25.14 21.11
CA GLU A 1062 -24.44 26.05 20.13
C GLU A 1062 -23.15 26.69 20.68
N ALA A 1063 -22.54 27.60 19.90
CA ALA A 1063 -21.36 28.34 20.33
C ALA A 1063 -21.57 29.04 21.71
N PRO A 1064 -20.59 29.01 22.64
CA PRO A 1064 -19.28 28.37 22.50
C PRO A 1064 -19.35 26.85 22.68
N TYR A 1065 -18.79 26.14 21.71
CA TYR A 1065 -18.75 24.68 21.70
C TYR A 1065 -17.87 24.11 22.81
N THR A 1066 -18.16 22.86 23.18
CA THR A 1066 -17.41 22.10 24.20
C THR A 1066 -15.98 21.78 23.74
N THR A 1067 -15.09 21.49 24.68
CA THR A 1067 -13.69 21.15 24.38
C THR A 1067 -13.28 19.83 25.04
N ALA A 1068 -12.15 19.26 24.61
CA ALA A 1068 -11.58 18.10 25.29
C ALA A 1068 -11.22 18.38 26.75
N LEU A 1069 -10.91 19.63 27.12
CA LEU A 1069 -10.65 20.05 28.49
C LEU A 1069 -11.89 19.86 29.38
N GLU A 1070 -13.05 20.34 28.90
CA GLU A 1070 -14.33 20.19 29.58
C GLU A 1070 -14.73 18.71 29.67
N TRP A 1071 -14.53 17.93 28.60
CA TRP A 1071 -14.79 16.49 28.63
C TRP A 1071 -13.92 15.75 29.66
N VAL A 1072 -12.61 16.00 29.66
CA VAL A 1072 -11.66 15.35 30.58
C VAL A 1072 -11.94 15.75 32.03
N SER A 1073 -12.49 16.94 32.32
CA SER A 1073 -12.85 17.29 33.69
C SER A 1073 -13.96 16.40 34.27
N PHE A 1074 -14.92 15.92 33.46
CA PHE A 1074 -15.91 14.94 33.93
C PHE A 1074 -15.28 13.59 34.26
N LEU A 1075 -14.32 13.16 33.44
CA LEU A 1075 -13.55 11.94 33.71
C LEU A 1075 -12.72 12.09 34.99
N ARG A 1076 -12.15 13.28 35.19
CA ARG A 1076 -11.39 13.64 36.38
C ARG A 1076 -12.26 13.62 37.64
N GLU A 1077 -13.44 14.21 37.61
CA GLU A 1077 -14.43 14.18 38.71
C GLU A 1077 -14.84 12.74 39.05
N ALA A 1078 -15.02 11.89 38.03
CA ALA A 1078 -15.44 10.51 38.22
C ALA A 1078 -14.30 9.57 38.69
N THR A 1079 -13.05 10.03 38.65
CA THR A 1079 -11.88 9.24 39.02
C THR A 1079 -11.54 9.44 40.50
N PRO A 1080 -11.41 8.37 41.31
CA PRO A 1080 -11.01 8.50 42.72
C PRO A 1080 -9.64 9.14 42.90
N ASP A 1081 -9.41 9.82 44.03
CA ASP A 1081 -8.16 10.52 44.35
C ASP A 1081 -6.90 9.65 44.18
N SER A 1082 -7.00 8.37 44.57
CA SER A 1082 -5.91 7.38 44.45
C SER A 1082 -5.52 7.04 42.99
N LEU A 1083 -6.37 7.38 42.02
CA LEU A 1083 -6.23 7.07 40.60
C LEU A 1083 -6.11 8.32 39.71
N GLN A 1084 -6.08 9.53 40.28
CA GLN A 1084 -6.00 10.80 39.54
C GLN A 1084 -4.80 10.89 38.59
N TYR A 1085 -3.70 10.20 38.92
CA TYR A 1085 -2.52 10.10 38.06
C TYR A 1085 -2.83 9.51 36.67
N LEU A 1086 -3.83 8.62 36.57
CA LEU A 1086 -4.23 8.00 35.29
C LEU A 1086 -4.72 9.04 34.29
N ILE A 1087 -5.47 10.04 34.73
CA ILE A 1087 -5.95 11.11 33.84
C ILE A 1087 -4.75 11.87 33.28
N THR A 1088 -3.80 12.24 34.14
CA THR A 1088 -2.60 12.94 33.71
C THR A 1088 -1.74 12.11 32.76
N ASP A 1089 -1.51 10.84 33.06
CA ASP A 1089 -0.68 9.97 32.22
C ASP A 1089 -1.31 9.59 30.89
N MET A 1090 -2.62 9.32 30.88
CA MET A 1090 -3.32 8.80 29.70
C MET A 1090 -3.81 9.92 28.76
N PHE A 1091 -4.20 11.08 29.30
CA PHE A 1091 -4.82 12.17 28.52
C PHE A 1091 -3.88 13.37 28.33
N GLU A 1092 -3.22 13.82 29.40
CA GLU A 1092 -2.48 15.08 29.42
C GLU A 1092 -1.02 14.92 29.00
N LYS A 1093 -0.47 13.71 29.10
CA LYS A 1093 0.92 13.38 28.78
C LYS A 1093 1.05 12.27 27.74
N ILE A 1094 2.28 12.08 27.26
CA ILE A 1094 2.68 10.95 26.43
C ILE A 1094 3.46 9.99 27.32
N THR A 1095 2.72 9.24 28.15
CA THR A 1095 3.30 8.24 29.06
C THR A 1095 3.34 6.87 28.40
N LEU A 1096 4.47 6.19 28.55
CA LEU A 1096 4.71 4.83 28.07
C LEU A 1096 5.24 3.99 29.22
N TYR A 1097 5.00 2.69 29.13
CA TYR A 1097 5.48 1.70 30.07
C TYR A 1097 6.42 0.71 29.38
N GLU A 1098 7.31 0.14 30.18
CA GLU A 1098 8.08 -1.05 29.82
C GLU A 1098 7.85 -2.10 30.90
N ASN A 1099 6.76 -2.85 30.77
CA ASN A 1099 6.42 -3.94 31.67
C ASN A 1099 6.96 -5.26 31.11
N LYS A 1100 7.53 -6.08 31.97
CA LYS A 1100 8.10 -7.35 31.56
C LYS A 1100 8.07 -8.36 32.68
N VAL A 1101 7.87 -9.63 32.34
CA VAL A 1101 8.10 -10.75 33.26
C VAL A 1101 9.50 -11.30 33.04
N ASN A 1102 10.34 -11.24 34.07
CA ASN A 1102 11.69 -11.80 34.05
C ASN A 1102 11.70 -13.29 34.35
N SER A 1103 10.92 -13.71 35.34
CA SER A 1103 10.85 -15.10 35.77
C SER A 1103 9.47 -15.48 36.29
N VAL A 1104 9.10 -16.75 36.14
CA VAL A 1104 7.91 -17.34 36.76
C VAL A 1104 8.21 -18.72 37.33
N SER A 1105 7.64 -19.02 38.48
CA SER A 1105 7.68 -20.35 39.11
C SER A 1105 6.40 -20.61 39.90
N TYR A 1106 6.11 -21.89 40.16
CA TYR A 1106 5.03 -22.24 41.09
C TYR A 1106 5.40 -23.48 41.91
N GLN A 1107 4.90 -23.54 43.13
CA GLN A 1107 5.03 -24.67 44.03
C GLN A 1107 3.65 -25.08 44.55
N LYS A 1108 3.36 -26.39 44.60
CA LYS A 1108 2.14 -26.88 45.23
C LYS A 1108 2.28 -26.73 46.75
N LYS A 1109 1.30 -26.10 47.40
CA LYS A 1109 1.27 -25.81 48.84
C LYS A 1109 -0.11 -26.20 49.38
N GLY A 1110 -0.21 -27.43 49.91
CA GLY A 1110 -1.50 -28.07 50.22
C GLY A 1110 -2.33 -28.30 48.96
N ASP A 1111 -3.58 -27.87 48.97
CA ASP A 1111 -4.51 -27.96 47.82
C ASP A 1111 -4.37 -26.79 46.82
N LYS A 1112 -3.53 -25.80 47.13
CA LYS A 1112 -3.32 -24.61 46.27
C LYS A 1112 -1.92 -24.62 45.65
N TYR A 1113 -1.70 -23.70 44.71
CA TYR A 1113 -0.40 -23.43 44.11
C TYR A 1113 0.07 -22.03 44.52
N GLU A 1114 1.24 -21.94 45.15
CA GLU A 1114 1.94 -20.68 45.38
C GLU A 1114 2.73 -20.32 44.13
N VAL A 1115 2.39 -19.20 43.52
CA VAL A 1115 2.98 -18.69 42.29
C VAL A 1115 3.88 -17.52 42.63
N THR A 1116 5.11 -17.55 42.12
CA THR A 1116 6.06 -16.43 42.23
C THR A 1116 6.32 -15.85 40.84
N LEU A 1117 6.17 -14.53 40.71
CA LEU A 1117 6.48 -13.76 39.50
C LEU A 1117 7.52 -12.71 39.82
N ASP A 1118 8.63 -12.71 39.08
CA ASP A 1118 9.58 -11.59 39.08
C ASP A 1118 9.28 -10.68 37.90
N ILE A 1119 8.88 -9.45 38.19
CA ILE A 1119 8.47 -8.47 37.19
C ILE A 1119 9.44 -7.30 37.14
N VAL A 1120 9.52 -6.68 35.96
CA VAL A 1120 10.16 -5.39 35.72
C VAL A 1120 9.09 -4.44 35.21
N ALA A 1121 9.06 -3.23 35.73
CA ALA A 1121 8.18 -2.17 35.25
C ALA A 1121 8.96 -0.86 35.22
N LYS A 1122 8.87 -0.14 34.10
CA LYS A 1122 9.37 1.23 33.98
C LYS A 1122 8.29 2.13 33.40
N LYS A 1123 8.42 3.42 33.68
CA LYS A 1123 7.54 4.46 33.17
C LYS A 1123 8.38 5.58 32.58
N VAL A 1124 8.09 5.95 31.34
CA VAL A 1124 8.78 7.03 30.63
C VAL A 1124 7.76 8.02 30.07
N GLN A 1125 8.15 9.28 29.98
CA GLN A 1125 7.36 10.33 29.35
C GLN A 1125 8.10 10.87 28.13
N SER A 1126 7.39 10.99 27.00
CA SER A 1126 7.92 11.57 25.78
C SER A 1126 7.56 13.05 25.63
N ASP A 1127 8.48 13.83 25.06
CA ASP A 1127 8.28 15.25 24.71
C ASP A 1127 7.45 15.46 23.41
N GLY A 1128 7.13 14.37 22.71
CA GLY A 1128 6.42 14.36 21.43
C GLY A 1128 7.33 14.40 20.19
N TYR A 1129 8.62 14.69 20.35
CA TYR A 1129 9.63 14.59 19.29
C TYR A 1129 10.42 13.27 19.35
N GLY A 1130 10.07 12.40 20.31
CA GLY A 1130 10.68 11.10 20.49
C GLY A 1130 11.84 11.08 21.48
N VAL A 1131 12.06 12.17 22.23
CA VAL A 1131 12.91 12.14 23.43
C VAL A 1131 12.07 11.60 24.58
N GLU A 1132 12.57 10.57 25.25
CA GLU A 1132 11.90 9.90 26.36
C GLU A 1132 12.71 10.09 27.64
N LYS A 1133 12.03 10.46 28.74
CA LYS A 1133 12.61 10.63 30.06
C LYS A 1133 11.93 9.69 31.06
N GLU A 1134 12.72 8.97 31.83
CA GLU A 1134 12.22 8.12 32.91
C GLU A 1134 11.57 8.96 34.02
N VAL A 1135 10.41 8.50 34.51
CA VAL A 1135 9.65 9.13 35.59
C VAL A 1135 9.31 8.12 36.67
N ALA A 1136 9.07 8.60 37.89
CA ALA A 1136 8.77 7.73 39.02
C ALA A 1136 7.54 6.85 38.77
N LEU A 1137 7.69 5.56 39.05
CA LEU A 1137 6.62 4.57 38.99
C LEU A 1137 5.88 4.53 40.33
N ASN A 1138 4.57 4.71 40.31
CA ASN A 1138 3.71 4.63 41.50
C ASN A 1138 2.29 4.24 41.07
N ASP A 1139 2.22 3.16 40.30
CA ASP A 1139 1.07 2.87 39.44
C ASP A 1139 0.43 1.54 39.86
N TYR A 1140 -0.90 1.51 39.89
CA TYR A 1140 -1.63 0.25 39.98
C TYR A 1140 -1.57 -0.47 38.63
N ILE A 1141 -1.04 -1.68 38.59
CA ILE A 1141 -0.92 -2.49 37.36
C ILE A 1141 -1.50 -3.87 37.62
N ASP A 1142 -2.27 -4.40 36.66
CA ASP A 1142 -2.87 -5.73 36.77
C ASP A 1142 -1.79 -6.82 36.80
N ILE A 1143 -1.87 -7.72 37.78
CA ILE A 1143 -1.15 -8.97 37.81
C ILE A 1143 -2.13 -10.10 37.56
N GLY A 1144 -1.89 -10.89 36.52
CA GLY A 1144 -2.76 -11.99 36.14
C GLY A 1144 -2.07 -13.34 36.15
N ILE A 1145 -2.80 -14.37 36.61
CA ILE A 1145 -2.41 -15.77 36.56
C ILE A 1145 -3.57 -16.55 35.94
N PHE A 1146 -3.25 -17.41 34.98
CA PHE A 1146 -4.24 -18.09 34.16
C PHE A 1146 -3.96 -19.59 34.07
N ALA A 1147 -5.03 -20.39 34.08
CA ALA A 1147 -5.04 -21.80 33.71
C ALA A 1147 -5.57 -21.98 32.28
N ARG A 1148 -5.38 -23.17 31.70
CA ARG A 1148 -5.95 -23.52 30.40
C ARG A 1148 -7.39 -24.01 30.58
N LYS A 1149 -8.36 -23.37 29.92
CA LYS A 1149 -9.77 -23.80 30.00
C LYS A 1149 -9.93 -25.18 29.33
N GLN A 1150 -10.62 -26.08 29.99
CA GLN A 1150 -11.01 -27.38 29.41
C GLN A 1150 -12.44 -27.26 28.90
N THR A 1151 -12.69 -27.77 27.69
CA THR A 1151 -14.02 -27.82 27.08
C THR A 1151 -14.41 -29.27 26.88
N LEU A 1152 -15.58 -29.65 27.37
CA LEU A 1152 -16.16 -30.97 27.14
C LEU A 1152 -16.85 -30.96 25.77
N SER A 1153 -16.53 -31.95 24.94
CA SER A 1153 -17.16 -32.14 23.63
C SER A 1153 -17.76 -33.53 23.53
N GLY A 1154 -19.09 -33.62 23.38
CA GLY A 1154 -19.86 -34.86 23.25
C GLY A 1154 -21.17 -34.80 24.05
N LYS A 1155 -22.19 -35.58 23.64
CA LYS A 1155 -23.39 -35.87 24.45
C LYS A 1155 -23.32 -37.34 24.90
N GLY A 1156 -23.63 -37.62 26.17
CA GLY A 1156 -23.63 -38.96 26.75
C GLY A 1156 -22.23 -39.48 27.14
N SER A 1157 -22.07 -40.80 27.19
CA SER A 1157 -20.84 -41.49 27.64
C SER A 1157 -19.59 -41.23 26.78
N ASN A 1158 -19.73 -40.56 25.63
CA ASN A 1158 -18.63 -40.17 24.73
C ASN A 1158 -18.19 -38.70 24.91
N THR A 1159 -17.94 -38.29 26.16
CA THR A 1159 -17.45 -36.93 26.46
C THR A 1159 -15.92 -36.87 26.32
N LYS A 1160 -15.40 -36.21 25.28
CA LYS A 1160 -13.95 -35.97 25.11
C LYS A 1160 -13.58 -34.60 25.69
N VAL A 1161 -12.61 -34.57 26.62
CA VAL A 1161 -12.02 -33.33 27.13
C VAL A 1161 -11.08 -32.75 26.08
N ARG A 1162 -11.49 -31.65 25.43
CA ARG A 1162 -10.64 -30.90 24.49
C ARG A 1162 -10.14 -29.63 25.16
N ARG A 1163 -8.81 -29.44 25.22
CA ARG A 1163 -8.21 -28.21 25.75
C ARG A 1163 -8.57 -27.03 24.85
N SER A 1164 -9.20 -26.00 25.43
CA SER A 1164 -9.51 -24.75 24.73
C SER A 1164 -8.24 -23.90 24.53
N ASN A 1165 -8.31 -22.96 23.59
CA ASN A 1165 -7.34 -21.86 23.44
C ASN A 1165 -7.66 -20.64 24.33
N THR A 1166 -8.77 -20.68 25.07
CA THR A 1166 -9.15 -19.64 26.03
C THR A 1166 -8.57 -19.96 27.41
N ASN A 1167 -8.12 -18.92 28.11
CA ASN A 1167 -7.57 -19.05 29.45
C ASN A 1167 -8.67 -18.91 30.52
N LYS A 1168 -8.63 -19.74 31.57
CA LYS A 1168 -9.40 -19.54 32.80
C LYS A 1168 -8.59 -18.59 33.68
N VAL A 1169 -9.16 -17.47 34.08
CA VAL A 1169 -8.53 -16.55 35.03
C VAL A 1169 -8.50 -17.21 36.40
N LEU A 1170 -7.31 -17.35 36.99
CA LEU A 1170 -7.14 -17.83 38.37
C LEU A 1170 -6.94 -16.66 39.33
N TYR A 1171 -6.23 -15.64 38.86
CA TYR A 1171 -5.99 -14.42 39.60
C TYR A 1171 -5.90 -13.26 38.60
N LEU A 1172 -6.55 -12.15 38.91
CA LEU A 1172 -6.39 -10.89 38.19
C LEU A 1172 -6.70 -9.76 39.17
N LYS A 1173 -5.67 -9.13 39.73
CA LYS A 1173 -5.82 -8.00 40.66
C LYS A 1173 -4.78 -6.93 40.35
N LYS A 1174 -5.14 -5.68 40.60
CA LYS A 1174 -4.23 -4.54 40.51
C LYS A 1174 -3.30 -4.52 41.72
N HIS A 1175 -2.00 -4.49 41.47
CA HIS A 1175 -0.96 -4.28 42.48
C HIS A 1175 -0.35 -2.91 42.30
N LYS A 1176 -0.07 -2.22 43.41
CA LYS A 1176 0.63 -0.94 43.37
C LYS A 1176 2.13 -1.22 43.19
N ILE A 1177 2.69 -0.82 42.05
CA ILE A 1177 4.09 -1.04 41.71
C ILE A 1177 4.84 0.28 41.89
N THR A 1178 5.85 0.28 42.74
CA THR A 1178 6.64 1.48 43.09
C THR A 1178 8.14 1.34 42.82
N GLN A 1179 8.59 0.12 42.50
CA GLN A 1179 9.98 -0.22 42.24
C GLN A 1179 10.11 -0.79 40.83
N THR A 1180 11.26 -0.55 40.19
CA THR A 1180 11.53 -1.06 38.84
C THR A 1180 11.48 -2.58 38.77
N THR A 1181 11.89 -3.27 39.84
CA THR A 1181 11.86 -4.73 39.95
C THR A 1181 11.11 -5.13 41.20
N GLN A 1182 10.16 -6.05 41.08
CA GLN A 1182 9.36 -6.52 42.21
C GLN A 1182 9.06 -8.02 42.07
N THR A 1183 9.08 -8.73 43.20
CA THR A 1183 8.66 -10.13 43.26
C THR A 1183 7.26 -10.21 43.87
N ILE A 1184 6.33 -10.85 43.17
CA ILE A 1184 4.94 -10.98 43.59
C ILE A 1184 4.63 -12.45 43.85
N LYS A 1185 4.08 -12.74 45.04
CA LYS A 1185 3.66 -14.08 45.45
C LYS A 1185 2.15 -14.14 45.61
N VAL A 1186 1.51 -15.13 44.99
CA VAL A 1186 0.06 -15.28 44.98
C VAL A 1186 -0.31 -16.76 45.13
N LEU A 1187 -1.36 -17.05 45.90
CA LEU A 1187 -1.96 -18.39 45.99
C LEU A 1187 -3.12 -18.52 44.99
N VAL A 1188 -3.13 -19.59 44.20
CA VAL A 1188 -4.20 -19.91 43.24
C VAL A 1188 -4.70 -21.34 43.40
N ASP A 1189 -5.98 -21.56 43.08
CA ASP A 1189 -6.65 -22.85 43.36
C ASP A 1189 -6.38 -23.93 42.29
N ASP A 1190 -6.06 -23.54 41.06
CA ASP A 1190 -5.74 -24.47 39.98
C ASP A 1190 -4.27 -24.37 39.54
N LYS A 1191 -3.78 -25.42 38.88
CA LYS A 1191 -2.44 -25.43 38.28
C LYS A 1191 -2.27 -24.26 37.28
N PRO A 1192 -1.31 -23.34 37.51
CA PRO A 1192 -1.11 -22.20 36.63
C PRO A 1192 -0.48 -22.62 35.29
N HIS A 1193 -0.87 -21.95 34.22
CA HIS A 1193 -0.37 -22.15 32.85
C HIS A 1193 0.44 -20.96 32.34
N SER A 1194 -0.03 -19.73 32.62
CA SER A 1194 0.65 -18.49 32.26
C SER A 1194 0.43 -17.41 33.30
N GLY A 1195 1.38 -16.51 33.49
CA GLY A 1195 1.26 -15.38 34.41
C GLY A 1195 1.99 -14.14 33.90
N GLY A 1196 1.60 -12.96 34.39
CA GLY A 1196 2.30 -11.73 34.04
C GLY A 1196 1.70 -10.43 34.56
N ILE A 1197 2.34 -9.33 34.14
CA ILE A 1197 2.01 -7.94 34.46
C ILE A 1197 1.35 -7.28 33.25
N ASP A 1198 0.27 -6.52 33.46
CA ASP A 1198 -0.63 -6.02 32.42
C ASP A 1198 -0.92 -7.08 31.32
N PRO A 1199 -1.47 -8.25 31.69
CA PRO A 1199 -1.62 -9.37 30.77
C PRO A 1199 -2.67 -9.16 29.68
N TYR A 1200 -3.42 -8.05 29.73
CA TYR A 1200 -4.44 -7.65 28.77
C TYR A 1200 -4.02 -6.46 27.90
N ASN A 1201 -2.79 -5.96 28.05
CA ASN A 1201 -2.22 -4.84 27.29
C ASN A 1201 -3.05 -3.55 27.41
N LYS A 1202 -3.46 -3.21 28.63
CA LYS A 1202 -4.26 -2.02 28.94
C LYS A 1202 -3.40 -0.77 29.05
N LEU A 1203 -2.15 -0.90 29.47
CA LEU A 1203 -1.20 0.20 29.54
C LEU A 1203 -0.44 0.34 28.22
N ILE A 1204 -0.02 1.56 27.91
CA ILE A 1204 0.72 1.87 26.69
C ILE A 1204 2.15 1.35 26.82
N ASP A 1205 2.34 0.08 26.47
CA ASP A 1205 3.61 -0.63 26.58
C ASP A 1205 4.37 -0.67 25.26
N ARG A 1206 5.69 -0.39 25.25
CA ARG A 1206 6.51 -0.48 24.02
C ARG A 1206 6.59 -1.92 23.51
N LYS A 1207 6.58 -2.94 24.38
CA LYS A 1207 6.74 -4.36 24.02
C LYS A 1207 5.73 -5.27 24.75
N PRO A 1208 4.42 -5.18 24.47
CA PRO A 1208 3.39 -5.95 25.19
C PRO A 1208 3.52 -7.49 25.16
N VAL A 1209 4.43 -8.04 24.36
CA VAL A 1209 4.65 -9.49 24.20
C VAL A 1209 5.39 -10.08 25.41
N ASP A 1210 6.25 -9.32 26.09
CA ASP A 1210 7.02 -9.81 27.25
C ASP A 1210 6.31 -9.56 28.60
N ASN A 1211 5.13 -8.95 28.57
CA ASN A 1211 4.19 -8.81 29.69
C ASN A 1211 3.74 -10.15 30.28
N THR A 1212 3.79 -11.26 29.53
CA THR A 1212 3.32 -12.57 29.99
C THR A 1212 4.30 -13.70 29.71
N MET A 1213 4.36 -14.68 30.60
CA MET A 1213 5.22 -15.85 30.46
C MET A 1213 4.46 -17.15 30.77
N LEU A 1214 4.74 -18.20 30.01
CA LEU A 1214 4.23 -19.55 30.27
C LEU A 1214 5.05 -20.22 31.37
N PHE A 1215 4.40 -20.82 32.36
CA PHE A 1215 5.08 -21.61 33.40
C PHE A 1215 5.70 -22.90 32.83
N ASP A 1216 6.76 -23.40 33.49
CA ASP A 1216 7.29 -24.73 33.20
C ASP A 1216 6.30 -25.83 33.64
N LYS A 1217 6.26 -26.96 32.92
CA LYS A 1217 5.33 -28.07 33.22
C LYS A 1217 5.55 -28.67 34.62
N THR A 1218 6.78 -28.57 35.13
CA THR A 1218 7.23 -29.10 36.42
C THR A 1218 7.19 -28.06 37.55
N GLY A 1219 6.88 -26.79 37.25
CA GLY A 1219 6.85 -25.69 38.22
C GLY A 1219 8.22 -25.08 38.54
N LYS A 1220 9.30 -25.63 37.99
CA LYS A 1220 10.67 -25.08 38.11
C LYS A 1220 10.76 -23.65 37.56
N LEU A 1221 11.71 -22.90 38.12
CA LEU A 1221 12.00 -21.53 37.69
C LEU A 1221 12.25 -21.49 36.19
N LYS A 1222 11.47 -20.67 35.49
CA LYS A 1222 11.67 -20.36 34.10
C LYS A 1222 12.06 -18.90 33.97
N THR A 1223 13.23 -18.66 33.38
CA THR A 1223 13.76 -17.32 33.11
C THR A 1223 13.70 -17.01 31.62
N VAL A 1224 13.69 -15.72 31.28
CA VAL A 1224 13.92 -15.28 29.89
C VAL A 1224 15.30 -15.75 29.46
N LYS A 1225 15.40 -16.62 28.43
CA LYS A 1225 16.69 -16.93 27.80
C LYS A 1225 17.23 -15.64 27.17
N LYS A 1226 18.39 -15.18 27.65
CA LYS A 1226 19.10 -14.00 27.14
C LYS A 1226 19.51 -14.18 25.68
#